data_AF-A0A545UQS8-F1
#
_entry.id   AF-A0A545UQS8-F1
#
_cell.length_a   1.000
_cell.length_b   1.000
_cell.length_c   1.000
_cell.angle_alpha   90.00
_cell.angle_beta   90.00
_cell.angle_gamma   90.00
#
_symmetry.space_group_name_H-M   'P 1'
#
loop_
_entity.id
_entity.type
_entity.pdbx_description
1 polymer ?
#
loop_
_entity_poly.entity_id
_entity_poly.type
_entity_poly.pdbx_seq_one_letter_code
_entity_poly.pdbx_strand_id
1 'polypeptide(L)'
;MSSPDAGTPPPALLPPPEGIFRSFDDLMASVQRVAKDQGYGIVKLRASNYREGKPTRYDLVCDRGGVKYSSTAKKRNPSTRKIDCPFRAKAVCEVQLGNQWRFALQEPRHNHEPRVPSSTPGAEAPPLATSLRSFTNKIDRLSHDIAQGFLRIEVRLETIEKRIEGIEARASSYEPRFQTVENRLLIKTARPKSSSPKSLSPPASPNNRTTRLSSRFAAALEIDDPQFDLKCFGEWFARIPTRMGTSELMDNATETFLDAYDDLRGGKQSLTTLSKYGKALKSLTSALQDPQQTKSPYILCSIFMIMIAQMWASKSAQGYMSHMEGICHILNSTIHEPWNDSFAHSLRYHLIIPACIEAILNPNISIDGRYLQILNTTVGPYRPLDEEKGQPIESLDLPYLMRFPYFIRQPEMHENEMIREYMRMQIECPFVRRRLMDLTNMVKAMRKPKPALVRAQIQMGVAYTMMLSFTLVVNAFLSAMDPTNIKLQEESLYYSQEAIWITRISGRQLPAGAGFMPAALFSAWIATDDSEVMFSIASIMKEFDSYWAEPHYVRQFKTIKERVREIRDRKLQVLRAGGLQGMDVTDFTTSDGLEYTWGLDAPLVDLDSLHNNNPRAVPPPEGGSLREQAQVDYYNWDPNLLR
;
A
#
# COMPACT_ATOMS: atom_id res chain seq x y z
N MET A 1 -21.57 -57.45 30.04
CA MET A 1 -22.85 -57.13 29.36
C MET A 1 -23.26 -55.73 29.78
N SER A 2 -23.93 -55.03 28.87
CA SER A 2 -24.59 -53.72 29.01
C SER A 2 -23.75 -52.49 28.64
N SER A 3 -23.84 -52.16 27.34
CA SER A 3 -23.57 -50.85 26.76
C SER A 3 -24.57 -49.80 27.24
N PRO A 4 -24.11 -48.55 27.42
CA PRO A 4 -24.86 -47.34 27.05
C PRO A 4 -23.99 -46.55 26.04
N ASP A 5 -24.44 -45.77 25.08
CA ASP A 5 -25.73 -45.17 24.76
C ASP A 5 -25.79 -45.08 23.24
N ALA A 6 -26.96 -45.34 22.65
CA ALA A 6 -27.21 -45.08 21.24
C ALA A 6 -27.21 -43.55 21.05
N GLY A 7 -26.08 -43.02 20.57
CA GLY A 7 -25.91 -41.60 20.30
C GLY A 7 -26.99 -41.10 19.34
N THR A 8 -27.80 -40.17 19.84
CA THR A 8 -28.70 -39.32 19.08
C THR A 8 -27.97 -38.83 17.82
N PRO A 9 -28.55 -38.94 16.61
CA PRO A 9 -27.89 -38.45 15.40
C PRO A 9 -27.58 -36.95 15.58
N PRO A 10 -26.37 -36.49 15.17
CA PRO A 10 -25.99 -35.09 15.31
C PRO A 10 -27.04 -34.20 14.62
N PRO A 11 -27.29 -32.99 15.13
CA PRO A 11 -28.28 -32.07 14.57
C PRO A 11 -28.09 -31.96 13.05
N ALA A 12 -29.15 -32.23 12.29
CA ALA A 12 -29.08 -32.23 10.84
C ALA A 12 -28.78 -30.81 10.34
N LEU A 13 -27.54 -30.60 9.88
CA LEU A 13 -27.14 -29.37 9.19
C LEU A 13 -28.05 -29.14 7.99
N LEU A 14 -28.77 -28.01 7.97
CA LEU A 14 -29.69 -27.72 6.87
C LEU A 14 -28.89 -27.33 5.61
N PRO A 15 -29.11 -27.99 4.46
CA PRO A 15 -28.48 -27.59 3.22
C PRO A 15 -29.09 -26.28 2.70
N PRO A 16 -28.39 -25.48 1.89
CA PRO A 16 -28.95 -24.26 1.32
C PRO A 16 -30.04 -24.61 0.31
N PRO A 17 -31.12 -23.81 0.19
CA PRO A 17 -32.22 -24.11 -0.73
C PRO A 17 -31.75 -24.03 -2.20
N GLU A 18 -32.33 -24.87 -3.05
CA GLU A 18 -32.16 -24.77 -4.50
C GLU A 18 -32.75 -23.47 -5.04
N GLY A 19 -32.15 -22.91 -6.10
CA GLY A 19 -32.57 -21.61 -6.62
C GLY A 19 -31.91 -21.22 -7.92
N ILE A 20 -32.45 -20.17 -8.54
CA ILE A 20 -31.93 -19.54 -9.76
C ILE A 20 -31.45 -18.13 -9.42
N PHE A 21 -30.26 -17.79 -9.90
CA PHE A 21 -29.54 -16.57 -9.54
C PHE A 21 -29.06 -15.86 -10.80
N ARG A 22 -28.95 -14.53 -10.73
CA ARG A 22 -28.55 -13.68 -11.87
C ARG A 22 -27.07 -13.90 -12.23
N SER A 23 -26.23 -14.16 -11.24
CA SER A 23 -24.80 -14.43 -11.42
C SER A 23 -24.34 -15.59 -10.53
N PHE A 24 -23.15 -16.13 -10.84
CA PHE A 24 -22.52 -17.13 -9.96
C PHE A 24 -22.18 -16.54 -8.59
N ASP A 25 -21.80 -15.26 -8.54
CA ASP A 25 -21.41 -14.60 -7.29
C ASP A 25 -22.62 -14.41 -6.37
N ASP A 26 -23.79 -14.06 -6.92
CA ASP A 26 -25.06 -14.00 -6.17
C ASP A 26 -25.45 -15.38 -5.61
N LEU A 27 -25.30 -16.42 -6.43
CA LEU A 27 -25.54 -17.82 -6.04
C LEU A 27 -24.64 -18.19 -4.87
N MET A 28 -23.33 -17.96 -5.00
CA MET A 28 -22.35 -18.33 -3.99
C MET A 28 -22.55 -17.54 -2.70
N ALA A 29 -22.83 -16.24 -2.77
CA ALA A 29 -23.10 -15.42 -1.60
C ALA A 29 -24.35 -15.87 -0.82
N SER A 30 -25.43 -16.22 -1.53
CA SER A 30 -26.66 -16.74 -0.91
C SER A 30 -26.43 -18.09 -0.23
N VAL A 31 -25.84 -19.04 -0.96
CA VAL A 31 -25.55 -20.40 -0.49
C VAL A 31 -24.58 -20.38 0.70
N GLN A 32 -23.56 -19.51 0.66
CA GLN A 32 -22.57 -19.38 1.73
C GLN A 32 -23.14 -18.73 3.00
N ARG A 33 -24.11 -17.81 2.87
CA ARG A 33 -24.82 -17.21 4.02
C ARG A 33 -25.55 -18.29 4.82
N VAL A 34 -26.36 -19.11 4.15
CA VAL A 34 -27.09 -20.21 4.80
C VAL A 34 -26.13 -21.23 5.42
N ALA A 35 -25.06 -21.60 4.70
CA ALA A 35 -24.05 -22.50 5.23
C ALA A 35 -23.39 -21.96 6.52
N LYS A 36 -23.09 -20.64 6.56
CA LYS A 36 -22.49 -19.98 7.73
C LYS A 36 -23.44 -19.97 8.93
N ASP A 37 -24.71 -19.66 8.72
CA ASP A 37 -25.74 -19.67 9.77
C ASP A 37 -25.92 -21.08 10.37
N GLN A 38 -25.69 -22.11 9.56
CA GLN A 38 -25.70 -23.51 9.98
C GLN A 38 -24.33 -24.01 10.47
N GLY A 39 -23.30 -23.16 10.52
CA GLY A 39 -21.99 -23.51 11.08
C GLY A 39 -21.09 -24.37 10.19
N TYR A 40 -21.24 -24.34 8.87
CA TYR A 40 -20.33 -24.97 7.90
C TYR A 40 -19.99 -24.05 6.71
N GLY A 41 -19.10 -24.50 5.82
CA GLY A 41 -18.74 -23.73 4.62
C GLY A 41 -18.83 -24.58 3.35
N ILE A 42 -19.12 -23.93 2.21
CA ILE A 42 -19.17 -24.55 0.88
C ILE A 42 -18.02 -23.97 0.04
N VAL A 43 -17.30 -24.83 -0.67
CA VAL A 43 -16.13 -24.45 -1.49
C VAL A 43 -16.22 -25.06 -2.90
N LYS A 44 -15.55 -24.41 -3.86
CA LYS A 44 -15.46 -24.90 -5.24
C LYS A 44 -14.52 -26.11 -5.29
N LEU A 45 -15.02 -27.26 -5.75
CA LEU A 45 -14.21 -28.45 -5.97
C LEU A 45 -13.57 -28.45 -7.36
N ARG A 46 -14.39 -28.24 -8.40
CA ARG A 46 -13.94 -28.22 -9.79
C ARG A 46 -14.79 -27.29 -10.64
N ALA A 47 -14.16 -26.67 -11.62
CA ALA A 47 -14.83 -25.94 -12.69
C ALA A 47 -14.87 -26.82 -13.95
N SER A 48 -15.96 -26.75 -14.70
CA SER A 48 -16.16 -27.53 -15.92
C SER A 48 -17.11 -26.81 -16.88
N ASN A 49 -17.24 -27.37 -18.09
CA ASN A 49 -18.13 -26.87 -19.14
C ASN A 49 -17.84 -25.40 -19.50
N TYR A 50 -16.81 -25.16 -20.31
CA TYR A 50 -16.36 -23.79 -20.62
C TYR A 50 -17.05 -23.25 -21.87
N ARG A 51 -17.47 -21.98 -21.83
CA ARG A 51 -17.93 -21.21 -23.00
C ARG A 51 -17.18 -19.88 -23.00
N GLU A 52 -16.57 -19.54 -24.13
CA GLU A 52 -15.77 -18.31 -24.28
C GLU A 52 -14.68 -18.15 -23.20
N GLY A 53 -14.02 -19.25 -22.84
CA GLY A 53 -12.99 -19.27 -21.79
C GLY A 53 -13.51 -19.14 -20.35
N LYS A 54 -14.81 -18.92 -20.15
CA LYS A 54 -15.45 -18.81 -18.82
C LYS A 54 -16.11 -20.15 -18.44
N PRO A 55 -15.91 -20.68 -17.21
CA PRO A 55 -16.58 -21.91 -16.77
C PRO A 55 -18.08 -21.67 -16.55
N THR A 56 -18.90 -22.58 -17.07
CA THR A 56 -20.38 -22.53 -16.95
C THR A 56 -20.92 -23.57 -15.97
N ARG A 57 -20.04 -24.33 -15.31
CA ARG A 57 -20.41 -25.25 -14.23
C ARG A 57 -19.35 -25.31 -13.15
N TYR A 58 -19.78 -25.26 -11.90
CA TYR A 58 -18.96 -25.56 -10.71
C TYR A 58 -19.58 -26.69 -9.92
N ASP A 59 -18.77 -27.67 -9.54
CA ASP A 59 -19.16 -28.63 -8.51
C ASP A 59 -18.64 -28.10 -7.16
N LEU A 60 -19.52 -28.15 -6.17
CA LEU A 60 -19.37 -27.54 -4.85
C LEU A 60 -19.38 -28.63 -3.77
N VAL A 61 -18.55 -28.46 -2.75
CA VAL A 61 -18.39 -29.40 -1.63
C VAL A 61 -18.39 -28.66 -0.30
N CYS A 62 -18.64 -29.37 0.80
CA CYS A 62 -18.34 -28.85 2.12
C CYS A 62 -16.81 -28.63 2.25
N ASP A 63 -16.39 -27.63 3.02
CA ASP A 63 -14.99 -27.34 3.28
C ASP A 63 -14.25 -28.45 4.07
N ARG A 64 -15.02 -29.34 4.71
CA ARG A 64 -14.57 -30.60 5.30
C ARG A 64 -14.59 -31.79 4.33
N GLY A 65 -14.91 -31.56 3.06
CA GLY A 65 -14.99 -32.55 1.99
C GLY A 65 -13.63 -32.98 1.42
N GLY A 66 -13.54 -34.23 0.99
CA GLY A 66 -12.35 -34.84 0.39
C GLY A 66 -11.43 -35.53 1.40
N VAL A 67 -10.51 -36.35 0.88
CA VAL A 67 -9.60 -37.17 1.68
C VAL A 67 -8.30 -36.41 2.01
N LYS A 68 -7.71 -36.68 3.18
CA LYS A 68 -6.39 -36.15 3.57
C LYS A 68 -5.31 -36.70 2.63
N TYR A 69 -4.56 -35.81 1.99
CA TYR A 69 -3.32 -36.18 1.30
C TYR A 69 -2.21 -36.40 2.34
N SER A 70 -1.67 -37.61 2.42
CA SER A 70 -0.48 -37.91 3.23
C SER A 70 0.78 -37.74 2.38
N SER A 71 1.51 -36.63 2.55
CA SER A 71 2.85 -36.50 1.98
C SER A 71 3.83 -37.39 2.76
N THR A 72 4.58 -38.23 2.05
CA THR A 72 5.74 -38.99 2.58
C THR A 72 7.02 -38.15 2.63
N ALA A 73 7.04 -36.96 2.02
CA ALA A 73 8.19 -36.05 2.03
C ALA A 73 8.01 -34.97 3.11
N LYS A 74 8.85 -35.04 4.15
CA LYS A 74 8.95 -34.16 5.34
C LYS A 74 7.71 -34.18 6.26
N LYS A 75 7.88 -34.72 7.48
CA LYS A 75 6.94 -34.60 8.61
C LYS A 75 6.77 -33.12 9.01
N ARG A 76 5.87 -32.41 8.34
CA ARG A 76 5.18 -31.23 8.88
C ARG A 76 3.81 -31.70 9.32
N ASN A 77 3.39 -31.44 10.55
CA ASN A 77 2.03 -31.73 11.02
C ASN A 77 1.04 -30.80 10.33
N PRO A 78 0.22 -31.25 9.36
CA PRO A 78 -0.84 -30.43 8.81
C PRO A 78 -2.12 -30.75 9.59
N SER A 79 -2.68 -29.79 10.32
CA SER A 79 -4.06 -29.89 10.82
C SER A 79 -5.04 -29.69 9.66
N THR A 80 -5.08 -30.67 8.74
CA THR A 80 -6.10 -30.70 7.69
C THR A 80 -7.47 -30.90 8.34
N ARG A 81 -8.43 -30.08 7.94
CA ARG A 81 -9.82 -30.10 8.43
C ARG A 81 -10.72 -31.05 7.63
N LYS A 82 -10.14 -31.76 6.65
CA LYS A 82 -10.84 -32.68 5.75
C LYS A 82 -11.16 -34.00 6.48
N ILE A 83 -12.45 -34.36 6.51
CA ILE A 83 -12.98 -35.60 7.11
C ILE A 83 -13.87 -36.36 6.10
N ASP A 84 -13.66 -36.07 4.82
CA ASP A 84 -14.42 -36.63 3.71
C ASP A 84 -15.95 -36.42 3.84
N CYS A 85 -16.35 -35.18 4.13
CA CYS A 85 -17.77 -34.83 4.22
C CYS A 85 -18.51 -35.13 2.89
N PRO A 86 -19.67 -35.83 2.94
CA PRO A 86 -20.40 -36.28 1.75
C PRO A 86 -21.19 -35.19 1.05
N PHE A 87 -21.37 -34.01 1.66
CA PHE A 87 -22.13 -32.92 1.04
C PHE A 87 -21.61 -32.56 -0.36
N ARG A 88 -22.52 -32.50 -1.33
CA ARG A 88 -22.25 -32.19 -2.74
C ARG A 88 -23.37 -31.31 -3.31
N ALA A 89 -22.99 -30.29 -4.07
CA ALA A 89 -23.91 -29.48 -4.84
C ALA A 89 -23.27 -29.08 -6.17
N LYS A 90 -24.07 -28.54 -7.09
CA LYS A 90 -23.59 -27.97 -8.36
C LYS A 90 -24.20 -26.61 -8.61
N ALA A 91 -23.42 -25.74 -9.25
CA ALA A 91 -23.86 -24.48 -9.81
C ALA A 91 -23.68 -24.54 -11.33
N VAL A 92 -24.75 -24.33 -12.09
CA VAL A 92 -24.74 -24.46 -13.57
C VAL A 92 -25.36 -23.21 -14.20
N CYS A 93 -24.65 -22.60 -15.15
CA CYS A 93 -25.16 -21.53 -16.00
C CYS A 93 -25.96 -22.12 -17.17
N GLU A 94 -27.27 -21.90 -17.17
CA GLU A 94 -28.19 -22.46 -18.16
C GLU A 94 -28.57 -21.42 -19.22
N VAL A 95 -28.30 -21.73 -20.49
CA VAL A 95 -28.66 -20.84 -21.62
C VAL A 95 -30.17 -20.61 -21.68
N GLN A 96 -30.95 -21.66 -21.41
CA GLN A 96 -32.42 -21.62 -21.44
C GLN A 96 -33.03 -20.68 -20.39
N LEU A 97 -32.26 -20.33 -19.35
CA LEU A 97 -32.65 -19.36 -18.33
C LEU A 97 -32.07 -17.96 -18.59
N GLY A 98 -31.64 -17.66 -19.82
CA GLY A 98 -31.02 -16.37 -20.15
C GLY A 98 -29.64 -16.20 -19.50
N ASN A 99 -28.83 -17.26 -19.47
CA ASN A 99 -27.51 -17.30 -18.82
C ASN A 99 -27.54 -17.11 -17.28
N GLN A 100 -28.67 -17.43 -16.65
CA GLN A 100 -28.79 -17.47 -15.19
C GLN A 100 -28.18 -18.74 -14.61
N TRP A 101 -27.83 -18.67 -13.32
CA TRP A 101 -27.15 -19.72 -12.58
C TRP A 101 -28.12 -20.49 -11.70
N ARG A 102 -28.22 -21.81 -11.90
CA ARG A 102 -28.99 -22.71 -11.05
C ARG A 102 -28.09 -23.36 -10.00
N PHE A 103 -28.47 -23.25 -8.73
CA PHE A 103 -27.92 -24.08 -7.65
C PHE A 103 -28.80 -25.32 -7.48
N ALA A 104 -28.18 -26.50 -7.52
CA ALA A 104 -28.86 -27.76 -7.30
C ALA A 104 -28.07 -28.61 -6.29
N LEU A 105 -28.75 -29.12 -5.28
CA LEU A 105 -28.20 -30.03 -4.30
C LEU A 105 -28.06 -31.42 -4.93
N GLN A 106 -26.95 -32.09 -4.65
CA GLN A 106 -26.73 -33.47 -5.08
C GLN A 106 -26.76 -34.42 -3.88
N GLU A 107 -26.13 -34.01 -2.78
CA GLU A 107 -26.12 -34.74 -1.52
C GLU A 107 -26.19 -33.72 -0.37
N PRO A 108 -27.31 -33.63 0.35
CA PRO A 108 -27.49 -32.67 1.43
C PRO A 108 -26.84 -33.09 2.75
N ARG A 109 -26.44 -34.37 2.91
CA ARG A 109 -25.97 -34.89 4.20
C ARG A 109 -24.59 -34.36 4.58
N HIS A 110 -24.41 -34.13 5.87
CA HIS A 110 -23.12 -33.86 6.50
C HIS A 110 -22.82 -34.96 7.52
N ASN A 111 -21.54 -35.29 7.69
CA ASN A 111 -21.05 -36.27 8.68
C ASN A 111 -20.35 -35.59 9.88
N HIS A 112 -20.71 -34.33 10.16
CA HIS A 112 -20.15 -33.55 11.24
C HIS A 112 -21.16 -32.54 11.79
N GLU A 113 -20.94 -32.13 13.04
CA GLU A 113 -21.74 -31.11 13.72
C GLU A 113 -21.46 -29.69 13.22
N PRO A 114 -22.38 -28.73 13.49
CA PRO A 114 -22.13 -27.30 13.34
C PRO A 114 -20.86 -26.88 14.07
N ARG A 115 -20.16 -25.86 13.55
CA ARG A 115 -19.10 -25.21 14.31
C ARG A 115 -19.68 -24.49 15.52
N VAL A 116 -19.13 -24.76 16.70
CA VAL A 116 -19.37 -23.93 17.89
C VAL A 116 -18.80 -22.53 17.61
N PRO A 117 -19.59 -21.46 17.68
CA PRO A 117 -19.04 -20.12 17.79
C PRO A 117 -18.28 -20.08 19.11
N SER A 118 -16.96 -19.87 19.07
CA SER A 118 -16.17 -19.77 20.28
C SER A 118 -16.76 -18.67 21.18
N SER A 119 -17.33 -19.08 22.32
CA SER A 119 -17.67 -18.20 23.43
C SER A 119 -16.43 -17.44 23.88
N THR A 120 -16.58 -16.13 24.07
CA THR A 120 -15.59 -15.12 24.43
C THR A 120 -14.55 -15.59 25.47
N PRO A 121 -13.25 -15.48 25.13
CA PRO A 121 -12.27 -14.77 25.93
C PRO A 121 -11.92 -13.47 25.20
N GLY A 122 -11.62 -12.41 25.96
CA GLY A 122 -11.36 -11.06 25.44
C GLY A 122 -10.50 -11.04 24.18
N ALA A 123 -10.90 -10.21 23.22
CA ALA A 123 -10.29 -10.05 21.92
C ALA A 123 -8.78 -9.77 22.04
N GLU A 124 -7.97 -10.81 21.87
CA GLU A 124 -6.59 -10.67 21.43
C GLU A 124 -6.59 -10.72 19.90
N ALA A 125 -5.86 -9.79 19.28
CA ALA A 125 -5.58 -9.73 17.86
C ALA A 125 -5.21 -11.14 17.34
N PRO A 126 -5.49 -11.46 16.06
CA PRO A 126 -5.14 -12.77 15.49
C PRO A 126 -3.72 -13.15 15.95
N PRO A 127 -3.51 -14.38 16.49
CA PRO A 127 -2.27 -14.76 17.14
C PRO A 127 -1.09 -14.32 16.27
N LEU A 128 -0.04 -13.73 16.85
CA LEU A 128 1.15 -13.21 16.15
C LEU A 128 1.55 -14.08 14.94
N ALA A 129 1.55 -15.40 15.12
CA ALA A 129 1.85 -16.37 14.08
C ALA A 129 0.90 -16.35 12.85
N THR A 130 -0.38 -16.06 13.01
CA THR A 130 -1.38 -15.97 11.93
C THR A 130 -1.21 -14.71 11.09
N SER A 131 -1.00 -13.57 11.73
CA SER A 131 -0.74 -12.30 11.04
C SER A 131 0.62 -12.30 10.35
N LEU A 132 1.67 -12.78 11.03
CA LEU A 132 2.98 -12.99 10.41
C LEU A 132 2.90 -13.96 9.24
N ARG A 133 2.10 -15.04 9.32
CA ARG A 133 1.87 -15.96 8.18
C ARG A 133 1.16 -15.27 7.01
N SER A 134 0.11 -14.49 7.28
CA SER A 134 -0.58 -13.73 6.23
C SER A 134 0.35 -12.74 5.53
N PHE A 135 1.11 -11.97 6.32
CA PHE A 135 2.12 -11.04 5.80
C PHE A 135 3.22 -11.77 5.02
N THR A 136 3.77 -12.86 5.56
CA THR A 136 4.78 -13.70 4.88
C THR A 136 4.24 -14.22 3.55
N ASN A 137 2.98 -14.69 3.50
CA ASN A 137 2.35 -15.14 2.26
C ASN A 137 2.21 -14.00 1.23
N LYS A 138 1.95 -12.76 1.67
CA LYS A 138 1.91 -11.58 0.78
C LYS A 138 3.31 -11.27 0.23
N ILE A 139 4.34 -11.29 1.08
CA ILE A 139 5.73 -11.10 0.68
C ILE A 139 6.21 -12.20 -0.28
N ASP A 140 5.84 -13.47 -0.02
CA ASP A 140 6.19 -14.59 -0.88
C ASP A 140 5.54 -14.47 -2.27
N ARG A 141 4.30 -13.96 -2.35
CA ARG A 141 3.65 -13.65 -3.64
C ARG A 141 4.41 -12.55 -4.37
N LEU A 142 4.76 -11.44 -3.70
CA LEU A 142 5.56 -10.37 -4.30
C LEU A 142 6.91 -10.88 -4.81
N SER A 143 7.60 -11.71 -4.01
CA SER A 143 8.86 -12.34 -4.41
C SER A 143 8.68 -13.27 -5.61
N HIS A 144 7.56 -13.99 -5.70
CA HIS A 144 7.26 -14.89 -6.81
C HIS A 144 6.99 -14.11 -8.10
N ASP A 145 6.14 -13.08 -8.03
CA ASP A 145 5.76 -12.25 -9.19
C ASP A 145 6.99 -11.57 -9.80
N ILE A 146 7.90 -11.09 -8.95
CA ILE A 146 9.18 -10.50 -9.40
C ILE A 146 10.10 -11.54 -10.02
N ALA A 147 10.23 -12.73 -9.41
CA ALA A 147 11.03 -13.81 -10.00
C ALA A 147 10.48 -14.26 -11.37
N GLN A 148 9.14 -14.28 -11.53
CA GLN A 148 8.50 -14.56 -12.82
C GLN A 148 8.72 -13.43 -13.83
N GLY A 149 8.71 -12.17 -13.39
CA GLY A 149 9.10 -11.01 -14.21
C GLY A 149 10.52 -11.16 -14.75
N PHE A 150 11.47 -11.57 -13.91
CA PHE A 150 12.85 -11.83 -14.31
C PHE A 150 13.01 -12.92 -15.35
N LEU A 151 12.36 -14.08 -15.15
CA LEU A 151 12.42 -15.17 -16.12
C LEU A 151 11.91 -14.72 -17.50
N ARG A 152 10.87 -13.87 -17.55
CA ARG A 152 10.36 -13.31 -18.81
C ARG A 152 11.34 -12.32 -19.45
N ILE A 153 12.06 -11.54 -18.65
CA ILE A 153 13.07 -10.58 -19.13
C ILE A 153 14.31 -11.32 -19.63
N GLU A 154 14.79 -12.33 -18.90
CA GLU A 154 15.94 -13.15 -19.26
C GLU A 154 15.70 -13.88 -20.59
N VAL A 155 14.54 -14.52 -20.76
CA VAL A 155 14.14 -15.14 -22.05
C VAL A 155 14.06 -14.13 -23.20
N ARG A 156 13.64 -12.88 -22.92
CA ARG A 156 13.61 -11.81 -23.93
C ARG A 156 15.00 -11.28 -24.27
N LEU A 157 15.90 -11.18 -23.29
CA LEU A 157 17.29 -10.78 -23.50
C LEU A 157 18.04 -11.83 -24.31
N GLU A 158 17.87 -13.12 -24.01
CA GLU A 158 18.40 -14.21 -24.85
C GLU A 158 17.89 -14.14 -26.30
N THR A 159 16.62 -13.73 -26.48
CA THR A 159 16.03 -13.54 -27.82
C THR A 159 16.64 -12.33 -28.54
N ILE A 160 16.94 -11.25 -27.82
CA ILE A 160 17.60 -10.06 -28.36
C ILE A 160 19.07 -10.35 -28.69
N GLU A 161 19.78 -11.06 -27.81
CA GLU A 161 21.17 -11.50 -28.01
C GLU A 161 21.30 -12.35 -29.28
N LYS A 162 20.43 -13.36 -29.47
CA LYS A 162 20.36 -14.13 -30.72
C LYS A 162 20.06 -13.29 -31.97
N ARG A 163 19.29 -12.22 -31.83
CA ARG A 163 19.02 -11.29 -32.94
C ARG A 163 20.22 -10.41 -33.25
N ILE A 164 20.96 -9.97 -32.23
CA ILE A 164 22.21 -9.21 -32.38
C ILE A 164 23.27 -10.09 -33.03
N GLU A 165 23.45 -11.33 -32.58
CA GLU A 165 24.35 -12.31 -33.22
C GLU A 165 23.98 -12.53 -34.70
N GLY A 166 22.69 -12.61 -35.03
CA GLY A 166 22.21 -12.71 -36.42
C GLY A 166 22.44 -11.44 -37.25
N ILE A 167 22.48 -10.26 -36.62
CA ILE A 167 22.81 -8.98 -37.25
C ILE A 167 24.32 -8.86 -37.43
N GLU A 168 25.13 -9.25 -36.44
CA GLU A 168 26.58 -9.26 -36.49
C GLU A 168 27.11 -10.27 -37.51
N ALA A 169 26.50 -11.46 -37.62
CA ALA A 169 26.77 -12.43 -38.68
C ALA A 169 26.44 -11.89 -40.09
N ARG A 170 25.47 -10.98 -40.20
CA ARG A 170 25.15 -10.25 -41.44
C ARG A 170 26.10 -9.07 -41.69
N ALA A 171 26.53 -8.37 -40.65
CA ALA A 171 27.42 -7.21 -40.73
C ALA A 171 28.87 -7.61 -41.05
N SER A 172 29.33 -8.75 -40.54
CA SER A 172 30.64 -9.34 -40.86
C SER A 172 30.79 -9.76 -42.32
N SER A 173 29.69 -9.80 -43.10
CA SER A 173 29.73 -9.91 -44.57
C SER A 173 30.07 -8.59 -45.29
N TYR A 174 30.08 -7.45 -44.60
CA TYR A 174 30.35 -6.11 -45.14
C TYR A 174 31.73 -5.53 -44.75
N GLU A 175 32.44 -6.19 -43.82
CA GLU A 175 33.75 -5.78 -43.28
C GLU A 175 34.92 -5.67 -44.30
N PRO A 176 35.00 -6.42 -45.43
CA PRO A 176 36.17 -6.34 -46.32
C PRO A 176 36.33 -4.99 -47.06
N ARG A 177 35.37 -4.07 -46.95
CA ARG A 177 35.37 -2.79 -47.68
C ARG A 177 35.85 -1.60 -46.86
N PHE A 178 35.80 -1.63 -45.52
CA PHE A 178 36.17 -0.48 -44.68
C PHE A 178 37.63 -0.50 -44.19
N GLN A 179 38.24 -1.68 -44.00
CA GLN A 179 39.64 -1.81 -43.58
C GLN A 179 40.68 -1.34 -44.63
N THR A 180 40.29 -1.21 -45.89
CA THR A 180 41.18 -0.74 -46.98
C THR A 180 41.32 0.79 -46.99
N VAL A 181 40.40 1.53 -46.35
CA VAL A 181 40.40 3.01 -46.33
C VAL A 181 41.10 3.58 -45.09
N GLU A 182 40.93 2.97 -43.92
CA GLU A 182 41.54 3.45 -42.67
C GLU A 182 43.05 3.21 -42.57
N ASN A 183 43.56 2.11 -43.15
CA ASN A 183 44.99 1.78 -43.12
C ASN A 183 45.88 2.76 -43.92
N ARG A 184 45.30 3.63 -44.78
CA ARG A 184 46.05 4.65 -45.52
C ARG A 184 46.23 5.98 -44.76
N LEU A 185 45.49 6.20 -43.67
CA LEU A 185 45.46 7.51 -42.99
C LEU A 185 46.20 7.56 -41.63
N LEU A 186 46.57 6.42 -41.04
CA LEU A 186 47.15 6.37 -39.68
C LEU A 186 48.68 6.17 -39.59
N ILE A 187 49.42 6.12 -40.71
CA ILE A 187 50.90 5.91 -40.70
C ILE A 187 51.69 7.21 -40.43
N LYS A 188 51.05 8.37 -40.21
CA LYS A 188 51.74 9.62 -39.87
C LYS A 188 51.19 10.24 -38.61
N THR A 189 51.66 9.79 -37.44
CA THR A 189 52.08 10.61 -36.28
C THR A 189 52.04 9.79 -34.98
N ALA A 190 53.20 9.33 -34.50
CA ALA A 190 53.34 8.87 -33.12
C ALA A 190 54.68 9.36 -32.55
N ARG A 191 54.61 10.16 -31.48
CA ARG A 191 55.73 10.53 -30.59
C ARG A 191 55.50 9.86 -29.22
N PRO A 192 56.55 9.39 -28.52
CA PRO A 192 56.39 8.66 -27.26
C PRO A 192 56.24 9.62 -26.06
N LYS A 193 55.40 9.25 -25.09
CA LYS A 193 55.25 9.94 -23.79
C LYS A 193 56.03 9.23 -22.69
N SER A 194 56.68 10.03 -21.86
CA SER A 194 57.51 9.65 -20.71
C SER A 194 56.68 9.21 -19.49
N SER A 195 57.27 8.31 -18.70
CA SER A 195 56.78 7.80 -17.42
C SER A 195 57.21 8.69 -16.25
N SER A 196 56.27 9.04 -15.36
CA SER A 196 56.56 9.64 -14.05
C SER A 196 56.20 8.69 -12.90
N PRO A 197 56.82 8.82 -11.70
CA PRO A 197 56.87 7.78 -10.69
C PRO A 197 55.70 7.82 -9.69
N LYS A 198 55.41 6.64 -9.13
CA LYS A 198 54.30 6.36 -8.21
C LYS A 198 54.48 7.03 -6.84
N SER A 199 53.49 7.79 -6.42
CA SER A 199 53.33 8.32 -5.05
C SER A 199 52.71 7.27 -4.13
N LEU A 200 53.32 7.06 -2.96
CA LEU A 200 52.86 6.15 -1.90
C LEU A 200 51.59 6.69 -1.23
N SER A 201 50.49 5.95 -1.35
CA SER A 201 49.22 6.27 -0.68
C SER A 201 49.22 5.74 0.77
N PRO A 202 48.54 6.43 1.72
CA PRO A 202 48.40 5.98 3.10
C PRO A 202 47.67 4.62 3.19
N PRO A 203 47.87 3.86 4.29
CA PRO A 203 47.35 2.50 4.43
C PRO A 203 45.83 2.48 4.29
N ALA A 204 45.34 1.54 3.49
CA ALA A 204 43.91 1.39 3.21
C ALA A 204 43.12 1.15 4.50
N SER A 205 42.06 1.94 4.70
CA SER A 205 41.06 1.68 5.73
C SER A 205 40.51 0.25 5.59
N PRO A 206 40.13 -0.43 6.71
CA PRO A 206 39.65 -1.81 6.67
C PRO A 206 38.54 -2.01 5.63
N ASN A 207 38.77 -2.84 4.62
CA ASN A 207 37.99 -2.87 3.38
C ASN A 207 36.96 -4.02 3.27
N ASN A 208 36.33 -4.42 4.38
CA ASN A 208 35.29 -5.46 4.31
C ASN A 208 33.97 -4.92 3.71
N ARG A 209 33.03 -5.83 3.37
CA ARG A 209 31.74 -5.47 2.77
C ARG A 209 30.95 -4.48 3.63
N THR A 210 30.98 -4.65 4.94
CA THR A 210 30.29 -3.80 5.92
C THR A 210 30.82 -2.36 5.91
N THR A 211 32.14 -2.16 5.96
CA THR A 211 32.74 -0.82 5.89
C THR A 211 32.39 -0.12 4.58
N ARG A 212 32.40 -0.85 3.46
CA ARG A 212 32.02 -0.30 2.15
C ARG A 212 30.57 0.16 2.10
N LEU A 213 29.66 -0.66 2.63
CA LEU A 213 28.23 -0.33 2.68
C LEU A 213 27.96 0.86 3.59
N SER A 214 28.60 0.89 4.77
CA SER A 214 28.54 2.02 5.70
C SER A 214 29.04 3.32 5.08
N SER A 215 30.20 3.30 4.40
CA SER A 215 30.75 4.47 3.71
C SER A 215 29.86 4.94 2.57
N ARG A 216 29.26 4.03 1.81
CA ARG A 216 28.32 4.38 0.72
C ARG A 216 27.05 5.03 1.27
N PHE A 217 26.51 4.51 2.37
CA PHE A 217 25.35 5.13 3.02
C PHE A 217 25.69 6.51 3.60
N ALA A 218 26.86 6.66 4.23
CA ALA A 218 27.32 7.95 4.73
C ALA A 218 27.45 8.99 3.60
N ALA A 219 28.02 8.60 2.46
CA ALA A 219 28.08 9.47 1.28
C ALA A 219 26.69 9.84 0.74
N ALA A 220 25.71 8.94 0.83
CA ALA A 220 24.33 9.24 0.45
C ALA A 220 23.66 10.26 1.39
N LEU A 221 24.01 10.27 2.68
CA LEU A 221 23.54 11.27 3.65
C LEU A 221 24.16 12.65 3.43
N GLU A 222 25.28 12.76 2.71
CA GLU A 222 25.95 14.02 2.38
C GLU A 222 25.36 14.72 1.14
N ILE A 223 24.36 14.13 0.49
CA ILE A 223 23.71 14.72 -0.68
C ILE A 223 22.85 15.90 -0.21
N ASP A 224 23.22 17.09 -0.67
CA ASP A 224 22.55 18.35 -0.33
C ASP A 224 21.41 18.73 -1.29
N ASP A 225 21.17 17.93 -2.34
CA ASP A 225 20.03 18.11 -3.23
C ASP A 225 18.73 17.81 -2.45
N PRO A 226 17.85 18.80 -2.23
CA PRO A 226 16.63 18.62 -1.46
C PRO A 226 15.68 17.56 -2.02
N GLN A 227 15.74 17.26 -3.32
CA GLN A 227 14.95 16.19 -3.96
C GLN A 227 15.43 14.78 -3.54
N PHE A 228 16.67 14.67 -3.07
CA PHE A 228 17.27 13.39 -2.71
C PHE A 228 17.79 13.37 -1.26
N ASP A 229 17.46 14.36 -0.43
CA ASP A 229 17.94 14.42 0.96
C ASP A 229 17.28 13.32 1.82
N LEU A 230 18.06 12.29 2.12
CA LEU A 230 17.66 11.15 2.96
C LEU A 230 17.39 11.53 4.42
N LYS A 231 17.81 12.72 4.87
CA LYS A 231 17.55 13.21 6.24
C LYS A 231 16.06 13.48 6.47
N CYS A 232 15.25 13.54 5.42
CA CYS A 232 13.79 13.69 5.52
C CYS A 232 13.10 12.54 6.27
N PHE A 233 13.69 11.34 6.31
CA PHE A 233 13.10 10.19 7.00
C PHE A 233 13.21 10.24 8.53
N GLY A 234 13.99 11.17 9.07
CA GLY A 234 14.20 11.36 10.50
C GLY A 234 15.61 11.02 10.96
N GLU A 235 15.91 11.39 12.21
CA GLU A 235 17.26 11.25 12.79
C GLU A 235 17.74 9.79 12.86
N TRP A 236 16.82 8.83 13.04
CA TRP A 236 17.15 7.40 13.06
C TRP A 236 17.86 6.96 11.77
N PHE A 237 17.51 7.56 10.63
CA PHE A 237 18.07 7.22 9.33
C PHE A 237 19.56 7.55 9.26
N ALA A 238 19.96 8.68 9.85
CA ALA A 238 21.37 9.11 9.91
C ALA A 238 22.25 8.20 10.77
N ARG A 239 21.65 7.39 11.66
CA ARG A 239 22.37 6.48 12.56
C ARG A 239 22.57 5.08 11.97
N ILE A 240 21.93 4.77 10.84
CA ILE A 240 22.02 3.47 10.14
C ILE A 240 23.48 3.05 9.84
N PRO A 241 24.39 3.92 9.33
CA PRO A 241 25.76 3.52 9.02
C PRO A 241 26.50 2.86 10.20
N THR A 242 26.31 3.39 11.41
CA THR A 242 26.95 2.88 12.63
C THR A 242 26.45 1.51 13.09
N ARG A 243 25.39 1.00 12.44
CA ARG A 243 24.74 -0.27 12.78
C ARG A 243 24.97 -1.35 11.72
N MET A 244 25.66 -1.05 10.61
CA MET A 244 25.97 -2.02 9.56
C MET A 244 26.67 -3.25 10.14
N GLY A 245 26.32 -4.44 9.64
CA GLY A 245 26.88 -5.72 10.10
C GLY A 245 26.23 -6.30 11.36
N THR A 246 25.25 -5.61 11.97
CA THR A 246 24.50 -6.14 13.12
C THR A 246 23.40 -7.12 12.72
N SER A 247 22.91 -7.05 11.49
CA SER A 247 21.85 -7.92 10.96
C SER A 247 22.04 -8.13 9.46
N GLU A 248 22.07 -9.38 9.01
CA GLU A 248 22.17 -9.70 7.58
C GLU A 248 20.97 -9.16 6.79
N LEU A 249 19.77 -9.22 7.39
CA LEU A 249 18.58 -8.64 6.79
C LEU A 249 18.76 -7.14 6.55
N MET A 250 19.25 -6.42 7.56
CA MET A 250 19.45 -4.98 7.46
C MET A 250 20.48 -4.64 6.39
N ASP A 251 21.61 -5.36 6.35
CA ASP A 251 22.65 -5.15 5.34
C ASP A 251 22.10 -5.39 3.91
N ASN A 252 21.31 -6.45 3.70
CA ASN A 252 20.69 -6.73 2.39
C ASN A 252 19.62 -5.67 2.03
N ALA A 253 18.84 -5.20 3.00
CA ALA A 253 17.84 -4.15 2.78
C ALA A 253 18.50 -2.80 2.46
N THR A 254 19.56 -2.42 3.18
CA THR A 254 20.35 -1.22 2.93
C THR A 254 21.01 -1.24 1.55
N GLU A 255 21.61 -2.37 1.16
CA GLU A 255 22.23 -2.49 -0.16
C GLU A 255 21.20 -2.30 -1.28
N THR A 256 20.02 -2.91 -1.14
CA THR A 256 18.90 -2.75 -2.09
C THR A 256 18.42 -1.30 -2.13
N PHE A 257 18.26 -0.67 -0.98
CA PHE A 257 17.84 0.73 -0.86
C PHE A 257 18.81 1.69 -1.56
N LEU A 258 20.11 1.53 -1.32
CA LEU A 258 21.11 2.40 -1.95
C LEU A 258 21.20 2.18 -3.46
N ASP A 259 21.02 0.95 -3.94
CA ASP A 259 20.96 0.68 -5.38
C ASP A 259 19.73 1.34 -6.03
N ALA A 260 18.56 1.23 -5.39
CA ALA A 260 17.35 1.91 -5.86
C ALA A 260 17.48 3.44 -5.82
N TYR A 261 18.16 3.97 -4.81
CA TYR A 261 18.45 5.39 -4.67
C TYR A 261 19.40 5.91 -5.76
N ASP A 262 20.45 5.15 -6.08
CA ASP A 262 21.39 5.51 -7.14
C ASP A 262 20.72 5.44 -8.53
N ASP A 263 19.88 4.44 -8.77
CA ASP A 263 19.06 4.30 -9.97
C ASP A 263 18.14 5.51 -10.16
N LEU A 264 17.41 5.86 -9.10
CA LEU A 264 16.50 7.01 -9.04
C LEU A 264 17.23 8.32 -9.36
N ARG A 265 18.38 8.58 -8.72
CA ARG A 265 19.21 9.77 -8.99
C ARG A 265 19.80 9.77 -10.39
N GLY A 266 20.10 8.59 -10.92
CA GLY A 266 20.61 8.41 -12.27
C GLY A 266 19.54 8.48 -13.36
N GLY A 267 18.25 8.50 -12.99
CA GLY A 267 17.13 8.38 -13.94
C GLY A 267 17.10 7.02 -14.66
N LYS A 268 17.59 5.96 -14.02
CA LYS A 268 17.74 4.61 -14.58
C LYS A 268 16.86 3.63 -13.80
N GLN A 269 16.58 2.49 -14.42
CA GLN A 269 16.06 1.31 -13.72
C GLN A 269 17.04 0.16 -13.95
N SER A 270 17.65 -0.36 -12.88
CA SER A 270 18.57 -1.48 -13.00
C SER A 270 17.92 -2.82 -12.67
N LEU A 271 18.14 -3.80 -13.54
CA LEU A 271 17.81 -5.21 -13.29
C LEU A 271 18.57 -5.75 -12.05
N THR A 272 19.75 -5.21 -11.75
CA THR A 272 20.52 -5.62 -10.57
C THR A 272 19.84 -5.19 -9.27
N THR A 273 19.23 -4.00 -9.24
CA THR A 273 18.46 -3.47 -8.11
C THR A 273 17.25 -4.35 -7.83
N LEU A 274 16.49 -4.70 -8.87
CA LEU A 274 15.34 -5.61 -8.74
C LEU A 274 15.74 -7.02 -8.26
N SER A 275 16.91 -7.52 -8.64
CA SER A 275 17.40 -8.84 -8.21
C SER A 275 17.78 -8.83 -6.74
N LYS A 276 18.47 -7.77 -6.30
CA LYS A 276 18.79 -7.55 -4.88
C LYS A 276 17.55 -7.32 -4.03
N TYR A 277 16.53 -6.65 -4.57
CA TYR A 277 15.22 -6.54 -3.94
C TYR A 277 14.60 -7.92 -3.67
N GLY A 278 14.61 -8.82 -4.66
CA GLY A 278 14.17 -10.21 -4.45
C GLY A 278 14.98 -10.96 -3.37
N LYS A 279 16.29 -10.70 -3.27
CA LYS A 279 17.14 -11.24 -2.19
C LYS A 279 16.78 -10.65 -0.82
N ALA A 280 16.50 -9.36 -0.74
CA ALA A 280 16.07 -8.70 0.49
C ALA A 280 14.71 -9.26 0.97
N LEU A 281 13.75 -9.49 0.07
CA LEU A 281 12.48 -10.15 0.40
C LEU A 281 12.66 -11.57 0.95
N LYS A 282 13.53 -12.39 0.33
CA LYS A 282 13.85 -13.73 0.85
C LYS A 282 14.49 -13.68 2.25
N SER A 283 15.37 -12.70 2.48
CA SER A 283 15.97 -12.47 3.80
C SER A 283 14.90 -12.07 4.81
N LEU A 284 13.95 -11.21 4.41
CA LEU A 284 12.84 -10.77 5.24
C LEU A 284 11.92 -11.96 5.60
N THR A 285 11.50 -12.77 4.62
CA THR A 285 10.71 -13.99 4.87
C THR A 285 11.40 -14.91 5.88
N SER A 286 12.72 -15.05 5.80
CA SER A 286 13.49 -15.87 6.74
C SER A 286 13.54 -15.25 8.14
N ALA A 287 13.76 -13.93 8.23
CA ALA A 287 13.78 -13.19 9.49
C ALA A 287 12.42 -13.19 10.21
N LEU A 288 11.31 -13.15 9.46
CA LEU A 288 9.95 -13.23 10.03
C LEU A 288 9.64 -14.60 10.67
N GLN A 289 10.40 -15.64 10.33
CA GLN A 289 10.30 -16.96 10.94
C GLN A 289 11.16 -17.09 12.22
N ASP A 290 12.04 -16.12 12.48
CA ASP A 290 12.93 -16.10 13.64
C ASP A 290 12.38 -15.15 14.74
N PRO A 291 11.93 -15.68 15.88
CA PRO A 291 11.39 -14.88 16.96
C PRO A 291 12.34 -13.79 17.48
N GLN A 292 13.66 -14.01 17.46
CA GLN A 292 14.60 -12.99 17.93
C GLN A 292 14.69 -11.82 16.95
N GLN A 293 14.69 -12.09 15.65
CA GLN A 293 14.74 -11.04 14.64
C GLN A 293 13.45 -10.22 14.61
N THR A 294 12.28 -10.86 14.76
CA THR A 294 10.99 -10.13 14.81
C THR A 294 10.86 -9.16 15.99
N LYS A 295 11.63 -9.37 17.06
CA LYS A 295 11.65 -8.51 18.25
C LYS A 295 12.72 -7.40 18.19
N SER A 296 13.56 -7.40 17.17
CA SER A 296 14.66 -6.45 17.00
C SER A 296 14.19 -5.19 16.25
N PRO A 297 14.70 -3.98 16.56
CA PRO A 297 14.37 -2.78 15.77
C PRO A 297 14.85 -2.87 14.30
N TYR A 298 15.80 -3.77 14.00
CA TYR A 298 16.33 -3.95 12.65
C TYR A 298 15.29 -4.50 11.66
N ILE A 299 14.29 -5.26 12.12
CA ILE A 299 13.23 -5.77 11.24
C ILE A 299 12.39 -4.61 10.68
N LEU A 300 12.03 -3.62 11.51
CA LEU A 300 11.28 -2.44 11.10
C LEU A 300 12.08 -1.55 10.15
N CYS A 301 13.34 -1.29 10.52
CA CYS A 301 14.29 -0.54 9.67
C CYS A 301 14.39 -1.18 8.28
N SER A 302 14.50 -2.51 8.23
CA SER A 302 14.64 -3.27 6.99
C SER A 302 13.37 -3.26 6.14
N ILE A 303 12.20 -3.47 6.75
CA ILE A 303 10.91 -3.43 6.03
C ILE A 303 10.71 -2.03 5.43
N PHE A 304 11.00 -0.97 6.18
CA PHE A 304 10.91 0.41 5.68
C PHE A 304 11.85 0.65 4.48
N MET A 305 13.12 0.26 4.59
CA MET A 305 14.07 0.40 3.47
C MET A 305 13.64 -0.40 2.24
N ILE A 306 13.13 -1.62 2.41
CA ILE A 306 12.60 -2.46 1.32
C ILE A 306 11.39 -1.78 0.68
N MET A 307 10.46 -1.25 1.49
CA MET A 307 9.28 -0.54 1.01
C MET A 307 9.66 0.68 0.15
N ILE A 308 10.58 1.53 0.63
CA ILE A 308 11.03 2.70 -0.13
C ILE A 308 11.81 2.30 -1.38
N ALA A 309 12.70 1.31 -1.28
CA ALA A 309 13.44 0.80 -2.43
C ALA A 309 12.50 0.28 -3.52
N GLN A 310 11.42 -0.39 -3.13
CA GLN A 310 10.40 -0.84 -4.06
C GLN A 310 9.72 0.35 -4.77
N MET A 311 9.35 1.39 -4.03
CA MET A 311 8.71 2.59 -4.58
C MET A 311 9.60 3.33 -5.59
N TRP A 312 10.92 3.25 -5.44
CA TRP A 312 11.87 3.88 -6.37
C TRP A 312 12.25 2.98 -7.54
N ALA A 313 12.40 1.68 -7.31
CA ALA A 313 12.84 0.72 -8.32
C ALA A 313 11.71 0.30 -9.27
N SER A 314 10.46 0.37 -8.84
CA SER A 314 9.31 -0.03 -9.64
C SER A 314 8.49 1.18 -10.09
N LYS A 315 7.93 1.14 -11.30
CA LYS A 315 6.85 2.05 -11.72
C LYS A 315 5.50 1.74 -11.05
N SER A 316 5.47 0.69 -10.24
CA SER A 316 4.30 0.24 -9.50
C SER A 316 4.65 0.22 -8.02
N ALA A 317 3.82 0.88 -7.20
CA ALA A 317 3.97 0.77 -5.76
C ALA A 317 3.49 -0.61 -5.20
N GLN A 318 3.10 -1.56 -6.07
CA GLN A 318 2.42 -2.83 -5.75
C GLN A 318 2.99 -3.56 -4.53
N GLY A 319 2.36 -3.40 -3.38
CA GLY A 319 2.81 -4.01 -2.13
C GLY A 319 3.17 -3.01 -1.04
N TYR A 320 3.22 -1.71 -1.33
CA TYR A 320 3.35 -0.64 -0.34
C TYR A 320 2.38 -0.83 0.84
N MET A 321 1.08 -1.00 0.55
CA MET A 321 0.07 -1.27 1.58
C MET A 321 0.38 -2.52 2.41
N SER A 322 0.94 -3.56 1.79
CA SER A 322 1.28 -4.80 2.49
C SER A 322 2.48 -4.59 3.42
N HIS A 323 3.50 -3.85 2.99
CA HIS A 323 4.63 -3.46 3.84
C HIS A 323 4.16 -2.63 5.03
N MET A 324 3.23 -1.71 4.82
CA MET A 324 2.72 -0.85 5.88
C MET A 324 1.84 -1.60 6.89
N GLU A 325 1.04 -2.57 6.44
CA GLU A 325 0.41 -3.55 7.34
C GLU A 325 1.46 -4.36 8.13
N GLY A 326 2.55 -4.78 7.49
CA GLY A 326 3.66 -5.47 8.14
C GLY A 326 4.36 -4.64 9.20
N ILE A 327 4.69 -3.38 8.90
CA ILE A 327 5.28 -2.43 9.85
C ILE A 327 4.34 -2.23 11.04
N CYS A 328 3.05 -1.96 10.80
CA CYS A 328 2.04 -1.78 11.84
C CYS A 328 1.94 -3.02 12.76
N HIS A 329 1.93 -4.21 12.15
CA HIS A 329 1.88 -5.45 12.90
C HIS A 329 3.10 -5.65 13.79
N ILE A 330 4.31 -5.41 13.25
CA ILE A 330 5.55 -5.52 14.01
C ILE A 330 5.61 -4.47 15.11
N LEU A 331 5.24 -3.22 14.85
CA LEU A 331 5.14 -2.17 15.86
C LEU A 331 4.32 -2.69 17.05
N ASN A 332 3.05 -3.02 16.83
CA ASN A 332 2.19 -3.50 17.93
C ASN A 332 2.74 -4.74 18.64
N SER A 333 3.32 -5.70 17.91
CA SER A 333 3.89 -6.91 18.51
C SER A 333 5.13 -6.65 19.36
N THR A 334 5.83 -5.54 19.11
CA THR A 334 7.08 -5.17 19.79
C THR A 334 6.88 -4.06 20.81
N ILE A 335 5.63 -3.69 21.13
CA ILE A 335 5.32 -2.59 22.04
C ILE A 335 5.94 -2.76 23.44
N HIS A 336 6.04 -4.00 23.92
CA HIS A 336 6.64 -4.36 25.20
C HIS A 336 8.15 -4.60 25.14
N GLU A 337 8.74 -4.61 23.94
CA GLU A 337 10.18 -4.83 23.80
C GLU A 337 10.93 -3.57 24.27
N PRO A 338 11.91 -3.73 25.19
CA PRO A 338 12.64 -2.62 25.79
C PRO A 338 13.70 -2.09 24.80
N TRP A 339 13.24 -1.32 23.82
CA TRP A 339 14.07 -0.67 22.82
C TRP A 339 14.62 0.65 23.37
N ASN A 340 15.58 0.56 24.29
CA ASN A 340 15.99 1.69 25.11
C ASN A 340 16.96 2.68 24.45
N ASP A 341 17.41 2.42 23.22
CA ASP A 341 18.29 3.34 22.52
C ASP A 341 17.52 4.41 21.72
N SER A 342 18.17 5.54 21.45
CA SER A 342 17.54 6.67 20.76
C SER A 342 17.25 6.39 19.29
N PHE A 343 17.94 5.43 18.65
CA PHE A 343 17.66 5.03 17.28
C PHE A 343 16.31 4.34 17.19
N ALA A 344 16.06 3.37 18.07
CA ALA A 344 14.84 2.58 18.09
C ALA A 344 13.62 3.41 18.54
N HIS A 345 13.81 4.34 19.48
CA HIS A 345 12.78 5.34 19.82
C HIS A 345 12.44 6.24 18.64
N SER A 346 13.46 6.82 17.98
CA SER A 346 13.25 7.67 16.81
C SER A 346 12.62 6.90 15.64
N LEU A 347 13.02 5.64 15.41
CA LEU A 347 12.43 4.75 14.42
C LEU A 347 10.93 4.50 14.68
N ARG A 348 10.55 4.14 15.92
CA ARG A 348 9.14 3.94 16.29
C ARG A 348 8.32 5.19 16.00
N TYR A 349 8.78 6.35 16.48
CA TYR A 349 8.09 7.62 16.27
C TYR A 349 7.85 7.91 14.78
N HIS A 350 8.89 7.82 13.96
CA HIS A 350 8.80 8.16 12.54
C HIS A 350 8.05 7.12 11.69
N LEU A 351 7.93 5.86 12.14
CA LEU A 351 7.14 4.84 11.46
C LEU A 351 5.65 4.83 11.87
N ILE A 352 5.31 5.34 13.06
CA ILE A 352 3.91 5.44 13.46
C ILE A 352 3.18 6.52 12.65
N ILE A 353 3.82 7.66 12.38
CA ILE A 353 3.20 8.75 11.59
C ILE A 353 2.63 8.26 10.25
N PRO A 354 3.42 7.65 9.34
CA PRO A 354 2.89 7.11 8.09
C PRO A 354 1.88 5.98 8.34
N ALA A 355 2.02 5.19 9.40
CA ALA A 355 1.03 4.16 9.74
C ALA A 355 -0.34 4.77 10.13
N CYS A 356 -0.37 5.89 10.83
CA CYS A 356 -1.60 6.62 11.15
C CYS A 356 -2.26 7.17 9.88
N ILE A 357 -1.47 7.70 8.96
CA ILE A 357 -1.96 8.19 7.65
C ILE A 357 -2.59 7.04 6.88
N GLU A 358 -1.91 5.90 6.76
CA GLU A 358 -2.46 4.74 6.06
C GLU A 358 -3.67 4.12 6.76
N ALA A 359 -3.74 4.18 8.09
CA ALA A 359 -4.85 3.63 8.87
C ALA A 359 -6.20 4.31 8.61
N ILE A 360 -6.20 5.51 8.02
CA ILE A 360 -7.40 6.19 7.54
C ILE A 360 -8.01 5.47 6.35
N LEU A 361 -7.16 4.98 5.45
CA LEU A 361 -7.56 4.35 4.19
C LEU A 361 -7.67 2.83 4.33
N ASN A 362 -6.79 2.22 5.11
CA ASN A 362 -6.71 0.79 5.29
C ASN A 362 -7.23 0.37 6.68
N PRO A 363 -8.43 -0.23 6.77
CA PRO A 363 -8.99 -0.66 8.05
C PRO A 363 -8.20 -1.80 8.72
N ASN A 364 -7.28 -2.46 8.00
CA ASN A 364 -6.42 -3.51 8.57
C ASN A 364 -5.26 -2.95 9.41
N ILE A 365 -4.96 -1.65 9.32
CA ILE A 365 -3.88 -1.01 10.04
C ILE A 365 -4.47 -0.36 11.30
N SER A 366 -4.01 -0.75 12.48
CA SER A 366 -4.43 -0.10 13.72
C SER A 366 -3.22 0.04 14.63
N ILE A 367 -2.96 1.25 15.13
CA ILE A 367 -1.83 1.51 16.03
C ILE A 367 -2.31 1.46 17.48
N ASP A 368 -1.55 0.77 18.32
CA ASP A 368 -1.83 0.65 19.74
C ASP A 368 -1.68 1.99 20.47
N GLY A 369 -2.74 2.44 21.17
CA GLY A 369 -2.78 3.72 21.89
C GLY A 369 -1.70 3.88 22.97
N ARG A 370 -1.16 2.78 23.52
CA ARG A 370 -0.10 2.81 24.54
C ARG A 370 1.19 3.43 24.03
N TYR A 371 1.37 3.55 22.71
CA TYR A 371 2.50 4.28 22.14
C TYR A 371 2.58 5.74 22.58
N LEU A 372 1.46 6.39 22.90
CA LEU A 372 1.46 7.75 23.41
C LEU A 372 2.21 7.86 24.75
N GLN A 373 2.07 6.86 25.61
CA GLN A 373 2.79 6.77 26.88
C GLN A 373 4.26 6.39 26.66
N ILE A 374 4.53 5.39 25.81
CA ILE A 374 5.89 4.88 25.53
C ILE A 374 6.78 5.94 24.90
N LEU A 375 6.23 6.73 23.98
CA LEU A 375 6.96 7.79 23.30
C LEU A 375 6.97 9.10 24.12
N ASN A 376 6.38 9.08 25.31
CA ASN A 376 6.22 10.24 26.18
C ASN A 376 5.66 11.45 25.43
N THR A 377 4.68 11.22 24.55
CA THR A 377 4.05 12.30 23.81
C THR A 377 3.10 13.01 24.75
N THR A 378 3.53 14.15 25.27
CA THR A 378 2.69 15.00 26.11
C THR A 378 1.65 15.72 25.26
N VAL A 379 0.38 15.56 25.62
CA VAL A 379 -0.67 16.51 25.24
C VAL A 379 -0.53 17.68 26.23
N GLY A 380 -0.06 18.84 25.79
CA GLY A 380 0.39 19.90 26.71
C GLY A 380 0.20 21.29 26.10
N PRO A 381 0.04 22.33 26.93
CA PRO A 381 -0.92 23.40 26.71
C PRO A 381 -0.74 24.06 25.35
N TYR A 382 -1.73 23.81 24.51
CA TYR A 382 -1.88 24.44 23.23
C TYR A 382 -2.05 25.95 23.44
N ARG A 383 -1.29 26.76 22.69
CA ARG A 383 -1.50 28.20 22.72
C ARG A 383 -2.90 28.48 22.14
N PRO A 384 -3.56 29.57 22.57
CA PRO A 384 -4.73 30.06 21.86
C PRO A 384 -4.47 30.11 20.34
N LEU A 385 -5.37 29.49 19.57
CA LEU A 385 -5.25 29.35 18.11
C LEU A 385 -5.35 30.69 17.35
N ASP A 386 -5.51 31.81 18.05
CA ASP A 386 -5.54 33.17 17.51
C ASP A 386 -4.14 33.78 17.33
N GLU A 387 -3.06 33.18 17.87
CA GLU A 387 -1.69 33.67 17.74
C GLU A 387 -0.77 32.80 16.87
N GLU A 388 -0.58 33.19 15.60
CA GLU A 388 0.24 32.45 14.62
C GLU A 388 1.74 32.29 14.98
N LYS A 389 2.28 33.07 15.93
CA LYS A 389 3.73 33.21 16.17
C LYS A 389 4.35 31.98 16.84
N GLY A 390 4.98 31.14 16.01
CA GLY A 390 5.83 30.02 16.46
C GLY A 390 5.06 28.82 16.99
N GLN A 391 3.75 28.76 16.76
CA GLN A 391 2.91 27.66 17.21
C GLN A 391 3.12 26.40 16.35
N PRO A 392 3.26 25.20 16.95
CA PRO A 392 3.29 23.93 16.22
C PRO A 392 1.98 23.71 15.45
N ILE A 393 1.99 22.79 14.48
CA ILE A 393 0.79 22.36 13.75
C ILE A 393 0.19 21.21 14.56
N GLU A 394 -0.75 21.52 15.44
CA GLU A 394 -1.21 20.58 16.46
C GLU A 394 -1.98 19.42 15.82
N SER A 395 -2.70 19.65 14.71
CA SER A 395 -3.37 18.57 13.97
C SER A 395 -2.44 17.48 13.44
N LEU A 396 -1.12 17.75 13.36
CA LEU A 396 -0.10 16.80 12.93
C LEU A 396 0.69 16.19 14.09
N ASP A 397 0.36 16.54 15.34
CA ASP A 397 0.95 15.86 16.50
C ASP A 397 0.40 14.44 16.62
N LEU A 398 1.25 13.54 17.13
CA LEU A 398 0.97 12.11 17.18
C LEU A 398 -0.38 11.75 17.85
N PRO A 399 -0.78 12.35 18.99
CA PRO A 399 -2.08 12.08 19.61
C PRO A 399 -3.27 12.37 18.70
N TYR A 400 -3.21 13.42 17.88
CA TYR A 400 -4.28 13.74 16.94
C TYR A 400 -4.28 12.78 15.76
N LEU A 401 -3.12 12.54 15.15
CA LEU A 401 -2.95 11.58 14.05
C LEU A 401 -3.50 10.19 14.41
N MET A 402 -3.25 9.73 15.63
CA MET A 402 -3.73 8.42 16.10
C MET A 402 -5.26 8.35 16.26
N ARG A 403 -5.96 9.47 16.43
CA ARG A 403 -7.44 9.50 16.59
C ARG A 403 -8.18 9.47 15.26
N PHE A 404 -7.63 10.08 14.21
CA PHE A 404 -8.27 10.18 12.89
C PHE A 404 -8.82 8.85 12.36
N PRO A 405 -8.05 7.74 12.37
CA PRO A 405 -8.57 6.45 11.90
C PRO A 405 -9.84 5.99 12.63
N TYR A 406 -9.98 6.29 13.93
CA TYR A 406 -11.16 5.92 14.71
C TYR A 406 -12.39 6.71 14.28
N PHE A 407 -12.23 8.02 14.05
CA PHE A 407 -13.30 8.87 13.54
C PHE A 407 -13.81 8.38 12.20
N ILE A 408 -12.90 8.13 11.27
CA ILE A 408 -13.27 7.69 9.92
C ILE A 408 -13.93 6.30 9.93
N ARG A 409 -13.55 5.42 10.86
CA ARG A 409 -14.17 4.10 11.01
C ARG A 409 -15.56 4.14 11.63
N GLN A 410 -15.86 5.09 12.50
CA GLN A 410 -17.18 5.22 13.14
C GLN A 410 -17.63 6.70 13.18
N PRO A 411 -17.87 7.33 12.01
CA PRO A 411 -18.05 8.78 11.91
C PRO A 411 -19.30 9.26 12.66
N GLU A 412 -20.41 8.52 12.56
CA GLU A 412 -21.66 8.86 13.24
C GLU A 412 -21.57 8.75 14.78
N MET A 413 -20.66 7.93 15.31
CA MET A 413 -20.43 7.80 16.76
C MET A 413 -19.49 8.89 17.30
N HIS A 414 -18.72 9.52 16.41
CA HIS A 414 -17.66 10.47 16.75
C HIS A 414 -17.90 11.85 16.12
N GLU A 415 -19.13 12.18 15.76
CA GLU A 415 -19.49 13.41 15.04
C GLU A 415 -19.00 14.66 15.79
N ASN A 416 -19.22 14.73 17.11
CA ASN A 416 -18.79 15.88 17.92
C ASN A 416 -17.27 16.03 17.98
N GLU A 417 -16.53 14.92 18.08
CA GLU A 417 -15.07 14.91 18.00
C GLU A 417 -14.60 15.41 16.63
N MET A 418 -15.20 14.89 15.56
CA MET A 418 -14.87 15.28 14.19
C MET A 418 -15.10 16.77 13.95
N ILE A 419 -16.20 17.33 14.45
CA ILE A 419 -16.48 18.78 14.36
C ILE A 419 -15.37 19.58 15.06
N ARG A 420 -14.94 19.17 16.25
CA ARG A 420 -13.86 19.87 16.99
C ARG A 420 -12.54 19.83 16.24
N GLU A 421 -12.14 18.66 15.74
CA GLU A 421 -10.89 18.54 14.97
C GLU A 421 -10.96 19.27 13.63
N TYR A 422 -12.15 19.30 13.00
CA TYR A 422 -12.37 20.06 11.78
C TYR A 422 -12.24 21.57 12.00
N MET A 423 -12.86 22.10 13.06
CA MET A 423 -12.73 23.52 13.46
C MET A 423 -11.27 23.92 13.72
N ARG A 424 -10.48 23.02 14.32
CA ARG A 424 -9.04 23.22 14.48
C ARG A 424 -8.33 23.35 13.13
N MET A 425 -8.54 22.39 12.23
CA MET A 425 -7.91 22.40 10.90
C MET A 425 -8.35 23.62 10.07
N GLN A 426 -9.57 24.12 10.24
CA GLN A 426 -10.04 25.35 9.60
C GLN A 426 -9.19 26.57 10.00
N ILE A 427 -8.66 26.62 11.23
CA ILE A 427 -7.79 27.69 11.70
C ILE A 427 -6.33 27.46 11.26
N GLU A 428 -5.84 26.22 11.38
CA GLU A 428 -4.43 25.90 11.12
C GLU A 428 -4.08 25.89 9.62
N CYS A 429 -4.98 25.44 8.73
CA CYS A 429 -4.73 25.38 7.29
C CYS A 429 -4.29 26.73 6.70
N PRO A 430 -5.01 27.86 6.96
CA PRO A 430 -4.56 29.18 6.56
C PRO A 430 -3.19 29.59 7.08
N PHE A 431 -2.80 29.15 8.28
CA PHE A 431 -1.49 29.48 8.88
C PHE A 431 -0.37 28.75 8.16
N VAL A 432 -0.58 27.46 7.93
CA VAL A 432 0.38 26.60 7.21
C VAL A 432 0.54 27.06 5.76
N ARG A 433 -0.57 27.45 5.09
CA ARG A 433 -0.54 28.05 3.75
C ARG A 433 0.31 29.32 3.71
N ARG A 434 0.11 30.25 4.66
CA ARG A 434 0.88 31.50 4.71
C ARG A 434 2.37 31.24 4.97
N ARG A 435 2.70 30.41 5.95
CA ARG A 435 4.08 29.99 6.23
C ARG A 435 4.76 29.36 5.01
N LEU A 436 4.05 28.51 4.27
CA LEU A 436 4.54 27.92 3.02
C LEU A 436 4.79 28.98 1.94
N MET A 437 3.88 29.94 1.80
CA MET A 437 4.04 31.04 0.84
C MET A 437 5.24 31.92 1.19
N ASP A 438 5.44 32.24 2.46
CA ASP A 438 6.61 33.00 2.93
C ASP A 438 7.91 32.27 2.59
N LEU A 439 7.99 30.98 2.90
CA LEU A 439 9.13 30.13 2.54
C LEU A 439 9.35 30.09 1.03
N THR A 440 8.28 29.91 0.26
CA THR A 440 8.33 29.88 -1.21
C THR A 440 8.83 31.21 -1.78
N ASN A 441 8.35 32.34 -1.25
CA ASN A 441 8.75 33.67 -1.68
C ASN A 441 10.22 33.95 -1.32
N MET A 442 10.66 33.57 -0.11
CA MET A 442 12.06 33.68 0.29
C MET A 442 12.99 32.85 -0.61
N VAL A 443 12.62 31.61 -0.94
CA VAL A 443 13.38 30.76 -1.86
C VAL A 443 13.47 31.39 -3.25
N LYS A 444 12.35 31.90 -3.78
CA LYS A 444 12.30 32.56 -5.09
C LYS A 444 13.09 33.88 -5.15
N ALA A 445 13.12 34.64 -4.06
CA ALA A 445 13.86 35.90 -3.99
C ALA A 445 15.39 35.70 -4.00
N MET A 446 15.88 34.52 -3.60
CA MET A 446 17.30 34.21 -3.55
C MET A 446 17.81 33.65 -4.87
N ARG A 447 18.86 34.26 -5.45
CA ARG A 447 19.55 33.73 -6.64
C ARG A 447 20.16 32.33 -6.41
N LYS A 448 20.56 32.04 -5.18
CA LYS A 448 21.05 30.72 -4.71
C LYS A 448 20.45 30.46 -3.32
N PRO A 449 19.28 29.80 -3.23
CA PRO A 449 18.64 29.55 -1.95
C PRO A 449 19.49 28.63 -1.08
N LYS A 450 19.50 28.87 0.24
CA LYS A 450 20.20 28.01 1.20
C LYS A 450 19.51 26.63 1.25
N PRO A 451 20.23 25.49 1.25
CA PRO A 451 19.62 24.17 1.31
C PRO A 451 18.66 23.98 2.50
N ALA A 452 19.00 24.52 3.67
CA ALA A 452 18.12 24.50 4.84
C ALA A 452 16.78 25.20 4.61
N LEU A 453 16.77 26.30 3.84
CA LEU A 453 15.55 27.05 3.53
C LEU A 453 14.66 26.26 2.56
N VAL A 454 15.25 25.63 1.53
CA VAL A 454 14.51 24.77 0.59
C VAL A 454 13.91 23.56 1.31
N ARG A 455 14.67 22.95 2.23
CA ARG A 455 14.16 21.84 3.05
C ARG A 455 12.99 22.25 3.93
N ALA A 456 13.05 23.42 4.56
CA ALA A 456 11.94 23.97 5.33
C ALA A 456 10.69 24.20 4.44
N GLN A 457 10.87 24.73 3.23
CA GLN A 457 9.78 24.89 2.25
C GLN A 457 9.13 23.55 1.90
N ILE A 458 9.94 22.53 1.58
CA ILE A 458 9.47 21.18 1.25
C ILE A 458 8.71 20.58 2.43
N GLN A 459 9.28 20.61 3.64
CA GLN A 459 8.66 20.08 4.86
C GLN A 459 7.32 20.76 5.15
N MET A 460 7.23 22.08 4.95
CA MET A 460 5.97 22.81 5.10
C MET A 460 4.94 22.40 4.04
N GLY A 461 5.37 22.14 2.79
CA GLY A 461 4.50 21.62 1.74
C GLY A 461 3.97 20.21 2.04
N VAL A 462 4.82 19.35 2.62
CA VAL A 462 4.43 18.02 3.11
C VAL A 462 3.36 18.14 4.19
N ALA A 463 3.61 18.96 5.21
CA ALA A 463 2.69 19.21 6.30
C ALA A 463 1.33 19.71 5.78
N TYR A 464 1.34 20.68 4.87
CA TYR A 464 0.10 21.22 4.29
C TYR A 464 -0.69 20.16 3.53
N THR A 465 0.00 19.33 2.75
CA THR A 465 -0.63 18.23 2.00
C THR A 465 -1.27 17.20 2.93
N MET A 466 -0.58 16.83 4.02
CA MET A 466 -1.13 15.91 5.02
C MET A 466 -2.38 16.50 5.69
N MET A 467 -2.34 17.77 6.10
CA MET A 467 -3.50 18.45 6.68
C MET A 467 -4.69 18.51 5.73
N LEU A 468 -4.46 18.86 4.45
CA LEU A 468 -5.53 18.91 3.45
C LEU A 468 -6.17 17.53 3.26
N SER A 469 -5.38 16.45 3.26
CA SER A 469 -5.92 15.10 3.17
C SER A 469 -6.90 14.80 4.31
N PHE A 470 -6.53 15.09 5.56
CA PHE A 470 -7.42 14.87 6.69
C PHE A 470 -8.63 15.81 6.69
N THR A 471 -8.41 17.08 6.37
CA THR A 471 -9.46 18.11 6.31
C THR A 471 -10.55 17.71 5.32
N LEU A 472 -10.16 17.28 4.12
CA LEU A 472 -11.07 16.87 3.06
C LEU A 472 -11.84 15.58 3.42
N VAL A 473 -11.17 14.57 3.97
CA VAL A 473 -11.85 13.34 4.39
C VAL A 473 -12.86 13.62 5.52
N VAL A 474 -12.46 14.38 6.55
CA VAL A 474 -13.37 14.75 7.65
C VAL A 474 -14.53 15.59 7.14
N ASN A 475 -14.27 16.60 6.29
CA ASN A 475 -15.31 17.39 5.65
C ASN A 475 -16.31 16.52 4.88
N ALA A 476 -15.84 15.52 4.12
CA ALA A 476 -16.71 14.63 3.37
C ALA A 476 -17.71 13.88 4.27
N PHE A 477 -17.23 13.35 5.39
CA PHE A 477 -18.09 12.67 6.37
C PHE A 477 -19.03 13.63 7.09
N LEU A 478 -18.56 14.83 7.48
CA LEU A 478 -19.41 15.85 8.10
C LEU A 478 -20.51 16.30 7.12
N SER A 479 -20.16 16.56 5.86
CA SER A 479 -21.10 16.89 4.78
C SER A 479 -22.11 15.76 4.54
N ALA A 480 -21.70 14.50 4.68
CA ALA A 480 -22.63 13.38 4.57
C ALA A 480 -23.59 13.28 5.77
N MET A 481 -23.14 13.64 6.97
CA MET A 481 -23.98 13.63 8.18
C MET A 481 -24.94 14.81 8.25
N ASP A 482 -24.56 15.97 7.69
CA ASP A 482 -25.35 17.19 7.53
C ASP A 482 -25.37 17.66 6.06
N PRO A 483 -26.16 16.98 5.19
CA PRO A 483 -26.14 17.25 3.75
C PRO A 483 -26.74 18.61 3.36
N THR A 484 -27.41 19.30 4.29
CA THR A 484 -27.97 20.65 4.08
C THR A 484 -26.97 21.76 4.36
N ASN A 485 -25.76 21.43 4.83
CA ASN A 485 -24.75 22.41 5.20
C ASN A 485 -23.97 22.91 3.98
N ILE A 486 -24.46 24.00 3.38
CA ILE A 486 -23.84 24.63 2.21
C ILE A 486 -22.39 25.07 2.51
N LYS A 487 -22.12 25.53 3.74
CA LYS A 487 -20.79 25.98 4.13
C LYS A 487 -19.75 24.85 4.04
N LEU A 488 -20.08 23.64 4.51
CA LEU A 488 -19.18 22.49 4.39
C LEU A 488 -18.88 22.17 2.92
N GLN A 489 -19.85 22.34 2.02
CA GLN A 489 -19.67 22.12 0.59
C GLN A 489 -18.77 23.19 -0.05
N GLU A 490 -18.95 24.47 0.28
CA GLU A 490 -18.07 25.54 -0.18
C GLU A 490 -16.62 25.33 0.29
N GLU A 491 -16.45 24.93 1.54
CA GLU A 491 -15.15 24.65 2.13
C GLU A 491 -14.47 23.44 1.49
N SER A 492 -15.23 22.39 1.16
CA SER A 492 -14.71 21.22 0.45
C SER A 492 -14.12 21.57 -0.91
N LEU A 493 -14.76 22.49 -1.66
CA LEU A 493 -14.31 22.96 -2.96
C LEU A 493 -13.04 23.79 -2.79
N TYR A 494 -13.03 24.69 -1.82
CA TYR A 494 -11.85 25.48 -1.45
C TYR A 494 -10.64 24.60 -1.12
N TYR A 495 -10.79 23.63 -0.20
CA TYR A 495 -9.70 22.74 0.18
C TYR A 495 -9.26 21.81 -0.97
N SER A 496 -10.17 21.44 -1.87
CA SER A 496 -9.85 20.65 -3.06
C SER A 496 -8.99 21.45 -4.05
N GLN A 497 -9.30 22.73 -4.24
CA GLN A 497 -8.48 23.64 -5.04
C GLN A 497 -7.11 23.86 -4.40
N GLU A 498 -7.04 23.94 -3.07
CA GLU A 498 -5.79 24.01 -2.32
C GLU A 498 -4.92 22.74 -2.50
N ALA A 499 -5.53 21.55 -2.50
CA ALA A 499 -4.86 20.27 -2.76
C ALA A 499 -4.28 20.21 -4.19
N ILE A 500 -5.02 20.70 -5.18
CA ILE A 500 -4.55 20.85 -6.56
C ILE A 500 -3.39 21.85 -6.63
N TRP A 501 -3.52 23.00 -5.97
CA TRP A 501 -2.51 24.06 -5.95
C TRP A 501 -1.19 23.56 -5.36
N ILE A 502 -1.22 22.95 -4.16
CA ILE A 502 -0.01 22.47 -3.50
C ILE A 502 0.68 21.40 -4.35
N THR A 503 -0.11 20.52 -4.99
CA THR A 503 0.45 19.48 -5.86
C THR A 503 1.15 20.06 -7.08
N ARG A 504 0.59 21.10 -7.70
CA ARG A 504 1.23 21.75 -8.86
C ARG A 504 2.53 22.47 -8.50
N ILE A 505 2.60 23.11 -7.32
CA ILE A 505 3.82 23.84 -6.92
C ILE A 505 4.91 22.92 -6.36
N SER A 506 4.53 21.83 -5.68
CA SER A 506 5.46 20.93 -5.01
C SER A 506 5.81 19.71 -5.85
N GLY A 507 4.96 19.29 -6.80
CA GLY A 507 5.10 18.03 -7.55
C GLY A 507 6.48 17.78 -8.18
N ARG A 508 7.17 18.85 -8.60
CA ARG A 508 8.51 18.77 -9.23
C ARG A 508 9.69 18.90 -8.25
N GLN A 509 9.43 19.26 -6.99
CA GLN A 509 10.44 19.59 -5.97
C GLN A 509 10.45 18.60 -4.80
N LEU A 510 9.49 17.69 -4.75
CA LEU A 510 9.34 16.78 -3.63
C LEU A 510 10.48 15.77 -3.58
N PRO A 511 10.92 15.38 -2.36
CA PRO A 511 11.85 14.30 -2.19
C PRO A 511 11.34 13.06 -2.91
N ALA A 512 12.22 12.38 -3.63
CA ALA A 512 11.89 11.11 -4.22
C ALA A 512 11.52 10.14 -3.08
N GLY A 513 10.26 9.70 -3.01
CA GLY A 513 9.69 8.99 -1.84
C GLY A 513 8.58 9.74 -1.09
N ALA A 514 8.24 10.97 -1.49
CA ALA A 514 7.10 11.73 -0.99
C ALA A 514 5.74 11.23 -1.53
N GLY A 515 5.43 9.95 -1.28
CA GLY A 515 4.21 9.28 -1.77
C GLY A 515 2.88 9.74 -1.15
N PHE A 516 2.87 10.81 -0.35
CA PHE A 516 1.67 11.31 0.34
C PHE A 516 0.85 12.33 -0.48
N MET A 517 1.43 12.89 -1.54
CA MET A 517 0.73 13.84 -2.41
C MET A 517 -0.53 13.30 -3.13
N PRO A 518 -0.62 12.03 -3.56
CA PRO A 518 -1.87 11.50 -4.09
C PRO A 518 -2.97 11.51 -3.02
N ALA A 519 -2.62 11.38 -1.73
CA ALA A 519 -3.62 11.28 -0.67
C ALA A 519 -4.49 12.54 -0.58
N ALA A 520 -3.92 13.75 -0.72
CA ALA A 520 -4.71 14.99 -0.72
C ALA A 520 -5.62 15.11 -1.96
N LEU A 521 -5.13 14.74 -3.14
CA LEU A 521 -5.93 14.74 -4.37
C LEU A 521 -7.06 13.71 -4.34
N PHE A 522 -6.78 12.50 -3.87
CA PHE A 522 -7.82 11.49 -3.70
C PHE A 522 -8.77 11.81 -2.55
N SER A 523 -8.31 12.52 -1.51
CA SER A 523 -9.20 13.07 -0.48
C SER A 523 -10.12 14.15 -1.06
N ALA A 524 -9.62 14.98 -1.98
CA ALA A 524 -10.45 15.93 -2.73
C ALA A 524 -11.49 15.19 -3.59
N TRP A 525 -11.09 14.08 -4.23
CA TRP A 525 -12.02 13.21 -4.95
C TRP A 525 -13.09 12.57 -4.05
N ILE A 526 -12.76 12.17 -2.82
CA ILE A 526 -13.77 11.73 -1.84
C ILE A 526 -14.70 12.90 -1.51
N ALA A 527 -14.13 14.08 -1.30
CA ALA A 527 -14.82 15.22 -0.76
C ALA A 527 -15.77 15.86 -1.77
N THR A 528 -15.44 15.97 -3.07
CA THR A 528 -16.25 16.70 -4.07
C THR A 528 -16.47 15.91 -5.36
N ASP A 529 -17.50 16.32 -6.12
CA ASP A 529 -17.79 15.88 -7.49
C ASP A 529 -17.61 17.00 -8.52
N ASP A 530 -17.06 18.14 -8.11
CA ASP A 530 -16.85 19.28 -8.99
C ASP A 530 -16.03 18.87 -10.23
N SER A 531 -16.57 19.19 -11.42
CA SER A 531 -16.00 18.75 -12.68
C SER A 531 -14.62 19.34 -12.96
N GLU A 532 -14.36 20.58 -12.51
CA GLU A 532 -13.05 21.22 -12.70
C GLU A 532 -11.99 20.61 -11.79
N VAL A 533 -12.38 20.27 -10.55
CA VAL A 533 -11.53 19.52 -9.61
C VAL A 533 -11.21 18.15 -10.19
N MET A 534 -12.22 17.40 -10.66
CA MET A 534 -12.01 16.07 -11.25
C MET A 534 -11.11 16.12 -12.48
N PHE A 535 -11.33 17.08 -13.38
CA PHE A 535 -10.49 17.30 -14.54
C PHE A 535 -9.04 17.63 -14.14
N SER A 536 -8.86 18.48 -13.14
CA SER A 536 -7.53 18.87 -12.64
C SER A 536 -6.78 17.70 -12.00
N ILE A 537 -7.46 16.87 -11.19
CA ILE A 537 -6.88 15.65 -10.62
C ILE A 537 -6.43 14.72 -11.74
N ALA A 538 -7.30 14.43 -12.70
CA ALA A 538 -6.99 13.58 -13.84
C ALA A 538 -5.80 14.11 -14.66
N SER A 539 -5.73 15.42 -14.88
CA SER A 539 -4.62 16.06 -15.57
C SER A 539 -3.29 15.93 -14.81
N ILE A 540 -3.31 16.14 -13.48
CA ILE A 540 -2.11 16.03 -12.65
C ILE A 540 -1.62 14.57 -12.64
N MET A 541 -2.52 13.61 -12.50
CA MET A 541 -2.15 12.19 -12.51
C MET A 541 -1.47 11.77 -13.82
N LYS A 542 -1.91 12.31 -14.96
CA LYS A 542 -1.24 12.12 -16.26
C LYS A 542 0.12 12.80 -16.33
N GLU A 543 0.28 14.00 -15.76
CA GLU A 543 1.56 14.72 -15.74
C GLU A 543 2.63 13.96 -14.94
N PHE A 544 2.23 13.28 -13.87
CA PHE A 544 3.16 12.63 -12.94
C PHE A 544 3.15 11.09 -12.99
N ASP A 545 2.66 10.44 -14.05
CA ASP A 545 2.38 8.99 -14.28
C ASP A 545 3.30 7.93 -13.60
N SER A 546 4.51 8.28 -13.19
CA SER A 546 5.49 7.38 -12.57
C SER A 546 5.24 6.98 -11.10
N TYR A 547 4.31 7.60 -10.35
CA TYR A 547 4.24 7.37 -8.88
C TYR A 547 2.84 7.30 -8.20
N TRP A 548 1.71 7.31 -8.91
CA TRP A 548 0.49 7.90 -8.28
C TRP A 548 -0.73 7.02 -8.07
N ALA A 549 -0.86 5.84 -8.66
CA ALA A 549 -2.16 5.16 -8.58
C ALA A 549 -2.10 3.66 -8.81
N GLU A 550 -1.71 2.92 -7.77
CA GLU A 550 -2.01 1.50 -7.73
C GLU A 550 -3.53 1.23 -7.71
N PRO A 551 -4.02 0.20 -8.41
CA PRO A 551 -5.44 -0.17 -8.39
C PRO A 551 -5.95 -0.47 -6.99
N HIS A 552 -5.10 -1.03 -6.13
CA HIS A 552 -5.45 -1.34 -4.74
C HIS A 552 -5.57 -0.09 -3.88
N TYR A 553 -4.69 0.89 -4.07
CA TYR A 553 -4.72 2.15 -3.33
C TYR A 553 -5.95 2.98 -3.72
N VAL A 554 -6.21 3.13 -5.03
CA VAL A 554 -7.41 3.83 -5.53
C VAL A 554 -8.71 3.17 -5.07
N ARG A 555 -8.73 1.83 -4.97
CA ARG A 555 -9.89 1.09 -4.46
C ARG A 555 -10.24 1.46 -3.02
N GLN A 556 -9.27 1.80 -2.16
CA GLN A 556 -9.55 2.23 -0.79
C GLN A 556 -10.26 3.59 -0.77
N PHE A 557 -9.78 4.56 -1.56
CA PHE A 557 -10.43 5.86 -1.70
C PHE A 557 -11.85 5.72 -2.25
N LYS A 558 -12.05 4.87 -3.26
CA LYS A 558 -13.37 4.54 -3.78
C LYS A 558 -14.29 3.95 -2.71
N THR A 559 -13.77 3.04 -1.88
CA THR A 559 -14.53 2.45 -0.77
C THR A 559 -14.96 3.50 0.24
N ILE A 560 -14.09 4.47 0.57
CA ILE A 560 -14.45 5.58 1.46
C ILE A 560 -15.50 6.49 0.80
N LYS A 561 -15.34 6.83 -0.48
CA LYS A 561 -16.31 7.65 -1.21
C LYS A 561 -17.70 6.99 -1.27
N GLU A 562 -17.76 5.70 -1.55
CA GLU A 562 -19.00 4.90 -1.49
C GLU A 562 -19.64 4.98 -0.10
N ARG A 563 -18.85 4.90 0.97
CA ARG A 563 -19.34 4.99 2.33
C ARG A 563 -19.87 6.37 2.70
N VAL A 564 -19.17 7.44 2.30
CA VAL A 564 -19.64 8.83 2.46
C VAL A 564 -21.01 8.99 1.79
N ARG A 565 -21.15 8.49 0.57
CA ARG A 565 -22.42 8.48 -0.17
C ARG A 565 -23.52 7.70 0.57
N GLU A 566 -23.24 6.51 1.09
CA GLU A 566 -24.21 5.70 1.83
C GLU A 566 -24.75 6.41 3.09
N ILE A 567 -23.88 7.13 3.82
CA ILE A 567 -24.29 7.92 5.00
C ILE A 567 -25.19 9.09 4.55
N ARG A 568 -24.76 9.83 3.52
CA ARG A 568 -25.50 10.97 2.97
C ARG A 568 -26.89 10.56 2.49
N ASP A 569 -26.98 9.51 1.69
CA ASP A 569 -28.24 9.02 1.12
C ASP A 569 -29.22 8.62 2.23
N ARG A 570 -28.72 7.99 3.31
CA ARG A 570 -29.52 7.66 4.50
C ARG A 570 -30.02 8.90 5.22
N LYS A 571 -29.16 9.90 5.45
CA LYS A 571 -29.54 11.17 6.11
C LYS A 571 -30.56 11.95 5.28
N LEU A 572 -30.40 11.98 3.96
CA LEU A 572 -31.38 12.60 3.06
C LEU A 572 -32.73 11.90 3.08
N GLN A 573 -32.77 10.57 3.15
CA GLN A 573 -34.03 9.83 3.31
C GLN A 573 -34.75 10.22 4.60
N VAL A 574 -34.02 10.35 5.71
CA VAL A 574 -34.58 10.80 7.00
C VAL A 574 -35.13 12.22 6.90
N LEU A 575 -34.38 13.15 6.30
CA LEU A 575 -34.80 14.54 6.14
C LEU A 575 -36.05 14.65 5.23
N ARG A 576 -36.10 13.90 4.13
CA ARG A 576 -37.26 13.83 3.24
C ARG A 576 -38.49 13.27 3.95
N ALA A 577 -38.33 12.22 4.75
CA ALA A 577 -39.41 11.70 5.59
C ALA A 577 -39.87 12.72 6.65
N GLY A 578 -38.96 13.58 7.12
CA GLY A 578 -39.23 14.69 8.04
C GLY A 578 -39.81 15.95 7.41
N GLY A 579 -40.16 15.95 6.12
CA GLY A 579 -40.83 17.06 5.44
C GLY A 579 -39.94 17.96 4.58
N LEU A 580 -38.67 17.59 4.33
CA LEU A 580 -37.84 18.27 3.33
C LEU A 580 -38.43 18.05 1.92
N GLN A 581 -39.13 19.04 1.38
CA GLN A 581 -39.61 19.06 -0.01
C GLN A 581 -38.51 19.58 -0.94
N GLY A 582 -38.36 18.94 -2.10
CA GLY A 582 -37.19 19.08 -2.98
C GLY A 582 -36.88 20.51 -3.42
N MET A 583 -35.60 20.88 -3.31
CA MET A 583 -34.75 21.42 -4.41
C MET A 583 -33.40 21.97 -3.94
N ASP A 584 -33.01 21.83 -2.66
CA ASP A 584 -31.83 22.55 -2.13
C ASP A 584 -30.71 21.68 -1.56
N VAL A 585 -30.64 20.41 -1.96
CA VAL A 585 -29.45 19.58 -1.67
C VAL A 585 -28.71 19.39 -2.97
N THR A 586 -27.59 20.09 -3.11
CA THR A 586 -26.67 19.95 -4.23
C THR A 586 -26.27 18.48 -4.41
N ASP A 587 -26.05 18.05 -5.67
CA ASP A 587 -25.60 16.70 -6.04
C ASP A 587 -24.13 16.44 -5.69
N PHE A 588 -23.72 16.86 -4.50
CA PHE A 588 -22.35 16.83 -4.04
C PHE A 588 -22.00 15.42 -3.54
N THR A 589 -20.92 14.79 -4.05
CA THR A 589 -20.47 13.40 -3.76
C THR A 589 -21.40 12.28 -4.24
N THR A 590 -22.14 12.48 -5.32
CA THR A 590 -23.09 11.52 -5.92
C THR A 590 -22.45 10.51 -6.87
N SER A 591 -21.32 10.83 -7.48
CA SER A 591 -20.74 10.13 -8.63
C SER A 591 -19.32 9.62 -8.38
N ASP A 592 -18.98 8.50 -9.02
CA ASP A 592 -17.61 7.98 -8.98
C ASP A 592 -16.64 8.96 -9.68
N GLY A 593 -17.13 9.80 -10.60
CA GLY A 593 -16.50 11.05 -11.11
C GLY A 593 -15.15 10.94 -11.85
N LEU A 594 -14.38 9.89 -11.58
CA LEU A 594 -13.03 9.64 -12.07
C LEU A 594 -13.02 8.24 -12.70
N GLU A 595 -12.96 8.16 -14.03
CA GLU A 595 -12.77 6.87 -14.70
C GLU A 595 -11.35 6.35 -14.44
N TYR A 596 -11.24 5.40 -13.53
CA TYR A 596 -9.96 4.74 -13.24
C TYR A 596 -9.57 3.79 -14.38
N THR A 597 -8.79 4.30 -15.32
CA THR A 597 -8.28 3.55 -16.49
C THR A 597 -6.75 3.42 -16.50
N TRP A 598 -6.06 3.93 -15.46
CA TRP A 598 -4.60 4.05 -15.42
C TRP A 598 -3.97 2.98 -14.51
N GLY A 599 -2.83 2.41 -14.90
CA GLY A 599 -2.12 1.40 -14.09
C GLY A 599 -2.66 -0.04 -14.16
N LEU A 600 -3.74 -0.29 -14.91
CA LEU A 600 -4.22 -1.66 -15.19
C LEU A 600 -3.37 -2.37 -16.26
N ASP A 601 -2.72 -1.60 -17.14
CA ASP A 601 -1.91 -2.11 -18.25
C ASP A 601 -0.39 -1.91 -18.07
N ALA A 602 0.05 -1.34 -16.94
CA ALA A 602 1.47 -1.07 -16.70
C ALA A 602 2.22 -2.40 -16.44
N PRO A 603 3.14 -2.84 -17.30
CA PRO A 603 3.98 -3.99 -16.99
C PRO A 603 4.87 -3.64 -15.79
N LEU A 604 5.27 -4.67 -15.02
CA LEU A 604 6.18 -4.57 -13.86
C LEU A 604 7.48 -3.79 -14.16
N VAL A 605 7.82 -3.66 -15.45
CA VAL A 605 8.93 -2.93 -16.04
C VAL A 605 8.38 -2.19 -17.26
N ASP A 606 8.72 -0.91 -17.38
CA ASP A 606 8.40 -0.14 -18.57
C ASP A 606 9.21 -0.62 -19.77
N LEU A 607 8.55 -1.42 -20.60
CA LEU A 607 9.09 -1.93 -21.84
C LEU A 607 9.20 -0.84 -22.94
N ASP A 608 8.49 0.28 -22.79
CA ASP A 608 8.50 1.38 -23.76
C ASP A 608 9.73 2.26 -23.61
N SER A 609 10.32 2.33 -22.40
CA SER A 609 11.64 2.97 -22.18
C SER A 609 12.80 2.27 -22.90
N LEU A 610 12.59 1.07 -23.46
CA LEU A 610 13.59 0.33 -24.22
C LEU A 610 13.46 0.49 -25.73
N HIS A 611 12.32 0.95 -26.28
CA HIS A 611 12.17 1.09 -27.72
C HIS A 611 11.17 2.17 -28.14
N ASN A 612 11.69 3.24 -28.74
CA ASN A 612 10.94 4.06 -29.69
C ASN A 612 10.38 3.19 -30.84
N ASN A 613 9.11 3.42 -31.17
CA ASN A 613 8.32 3.06 -32.37
C ASN A 613 7.27 1.91 -32.23
N ASN A 614 6.02 2.35 -32.13
CA ASN A 614 4.71 1.64 -32.13
C ASN A 614 4.33 1.08 -33.54
N PRO A 615 3.16 0.39 -33.79
CA PRO A 615 2.20 -0.27 -32.89
C PRO A 615 1.72 -1.70 -33.32
N ARG A 616 1.16 -2.47 -32.37
CA ARG A 616 -0.12 -3.22 -32.55
C ARG A 616 -0.68 -3.74 -31.21
N ALA A 617 -1.94 -3.40 -30.96
CA ALA A 617 -2.70 -3.64 -29.72
C ALA A 617 -3.39 -5.01 -29.68
N VAL A 618 -3.60 -5.53 -28.47
CA VAL A 618 -4.46 -6.67 -28.10
C VAL A 618 -5.28 -6.25 -26.87
N PRO A 619 -6.58 -6.59 -26.75
CA PRO A 619 -7.49 -5.95 -25.79
C PRO A 619 -7.39 -6.54 -24.36
N PRO A 620 -7.83 -5.81 -23.33
CA PRO A 620 -7.73 -6.21 -21.92
C PRO A 620 -8.86 -7.16 -21.49
N PRO A 621 -8.65 -8.00 -20.45
CA PRO A 621 -9.69 -8.85 -19.86
C PRO A 621 -10.49 -8.11 -18.78
N GLU A 622 -11.81 -8.34 -18.79
CA GLU A 622 -12.82 -7.73 -17.91
C GLU A 622 -12.68 -8.12 -16.42
N GLY A 623 -13.05 -7.17 -15.56
CA GLY A 623 -12.88 -7.18 -14.11
C GLY A 623 -13.76 -8.15 -13.32
N GLY A 624 -13.23 -8.56 -12.16
CA GLY A 624 -13.94 -9.25 -11.10
C GLY A 624 -13.86 -8.46 -9.79
N SER A 625 -15.02 -8.04 -9.27
CA SER A 625 -15.14 -7.39 -7.97
C SER A 625 -15.11 -8.41 -6.84
N LEU A 626 -14.19 -8.26 -5.88
CA LEU A 626 -14.23 -8.96 -4.59
C LEU A 626 -14.35 -7.92 -3.48
N ARG A 627 -15.57 -7.74 -2.99
CA ARG A 627 -15.88 -7.12 -1.68
C ARG A 627 -15.81 -8.25 -0.63
N GLU A 628 -14.76 -8.27 0.18
CA GLU A 628 -14.77 -8.94 1.48
C GLU A 628 -14.61 -7.85 2.54
N GLN A 629 -15.73 -7.43 3.14
CA GLN A 629 -15.72 -6.66 4.38
C GLN A 629 -15.41 -7.66 5.51
N ALA A 630 -14.18 -7.65 6.00
CA ALA A 630 -13.85 -8.31 7.26
C ALA A 630 -14.51 -7.52 8.40
N GLN A 631 -15.35 -8.18 9.18
CA GLN A 631 -15.86 -7.65 10.44
C GLN A 631 -14.72 -7.74 11.45
N VAL A 632 -14.06 -6.60 11.70
CA VAL A 632 -12.96 -6.46 12.66
C VAL A 632 -13.55 -5.95 13.97
N ASP A 633 -13.43 -6.72 15.06
CA ASP A 633 -13.77 -6.23 16.40
C ASP A 633 -12.71 -5.22 16.85
N TYR A 634 -13.14 -3.99 17.11
CA TYR A 634 -12.27 -2.86 17.41
C TYR A 634 -11.96 -2.77 18.90
N TYR A 635 -10.68 -2.63 19.24
CA TYR A 635 -10.24 -2.26 20.58
C TYR A 635 -10.81 -0.89 20.98
N ASN A 636 -11.37 -0.80 22.18
CA ASN A 636 -11.82 0.46 22.77
C ASN A 636 -10.65 1.45 22.83
N TRP A 637 -10.67 2.49 22.00
CA TRP A 637 -9.83 3.67 22.21
C TRP A 637 -10.28 4.34 23.51
N ASP A 638 -9.44 4.31 24.54
CA ASP A 638 -9.74 4.95 25.82
C ASP A 638 -9.38 6.44 25.75
N PRO A 639 -10.38 7.35 25.79
CA PRO A 639 -10.13 8.80 25.80
C PRO A 639 -9.29 9.25 27.00
N ASN A 640 -9.20 8.44 28.07
CA ASN A 640 -8.41 8.74 29.26
C ASN A 640 -6.90 8.52 29.06
N LEU A 641 -6.45 7.93 27.95
CA LEU A 641 -5.03 7.83 27.61
C LEU A 641 -4.35 9.18 27.33
N LEU A 642 -5.15 10.26 27.24
CA LEU A 642 -4.72 11.63 27.00
C LEU A 642 -4.75 12.50 28.27
N ARG A 643 -5.10 11.95 29.44
CA ARG A 643 -5.15 12.67 30.72
C ARG A 643 -3.83 12.70 31.45
#